data_AF-Q5NQA1-F1
#
_entry.id   AF-Q5NQA1-F1
#
_cell.length_a   1.000
_cell.length_b   1.000
_cell.length_c   1.000
_cell.angle_alpha   90.00
_cell.angle_beta   90.00
_cell.angle_gamma   90.00
#
_symmetry.space_group_name_H-M   'P 1'
#
loop_
_entity.id
_entity.type
_entity.pdbx_description
1 polymer ?
#
loop_
_entity_poly.entity_id
_entity_poly.type
_entity_poly.pdbx_seq_one_letter_code
_entity_poly.pdbx_strand_id
1 'polypeptide(L)'
;MNDVFDSLNTENTARIETELKNTLVFEWSLLALAATLAVVVISWAGMTSQLDLFFYDTVVRLGCHKPDPSVLIVKIDDNALKTIAPWPWSPDKHAKFIKQLDAGHPLEIGYNVLFLDPSESQATENLSKTLKTSKTPIFLPMLVESGNHNKKTVAVLPLLAPSATNVGHVSVPFDRDGMVRRYWPALTAKGRYWPALVELMDNPKKVYSEADLREKLFSFDGPRNRFPVISAAAIWRNEVPPEFLTGKRILVGVTASGFEYLHPTPFGVMSGVEIQANILDTLLHDRTIHEASDITKLIVALVSLWILLIGFRFLSPRATILLTVTLGVGVPLLCAVLFLFFNYWFPPITSVVGVAFTYPFWAWSRLASLSKYFSDELEKLLSDFPEEQRQKLPDITAADPLEYKKQLLKLAISRIVFMRRFIADSLYYLPDVFFVTDKDNNIILLNKAAENLTAELGAQYHYRMPISTILNHLHNEEGHRINFDQVRNNEINSQCYAENGRAFDLRIAACRQVINQPDGWLIMLIDISAVKSAEEQRQRILHLLSHDMRSPQISILALIDRFSRTSCSKEKEAQEIITKISNYARRTLGLADNFTRLAQAEAPEYQWMDVEIEGVMTSAVDELWIQANKRQIKITLNDWEEPLFVEGDPALLERVFINLIDNAVKYSPDGSTVSCTVKKKEDQVEIAICDQGIGMDQEQIEALFRPFRRASTGPAAKISGIGLGLVFVNKVILRHHGHIDCRSTPGKGTCFIVTLPLMVDPE
;
A
#
# COMPACT_ATOMS: atom_id res chain seq x y z
N MET A 1 16.19 11.36 19.65
CA MET A 1 15.19 10.28 19.53
C MET A 1 14.62 10.23 18.11
N ASN A 2 14.33 11.37 17.46
CA ASN A 2 13.99 11.42 16.02
C ASN A 2 15.14 10.98 15.09
N ASP A 3 16.39 11.36 15.37
CA ASP A 3 17.54 10.93 14.52
C ASP A 3 17.81 9.42 14.55
N VAL A 4 17.42 8.73 15.62
CA VAL A 4 17.58 7.27 15.76
C VAL A 4 16.47 6.53 15.01
N PHE A 5 15.26 7.10 14.97
CA PHE A 5 14.14 6.56 14.18
C PHE A 5 14.37 6.77 12.67
N ASP A 6 14.91 7.90 12.24
CA ASP A 6 15.25 8.15 10.83
C ASP A 6 16.44 7.32 10.35
N SER A 7 17.47 7.09 11.19
CA SER A 7 18.62 6.25 10.82
C SER A 7 18.25 4.76 10.72
N LEU A 8 17.38 4.26 11.61
CA LEU A 8 16.90 2.87 11.57
C LEU A 8 15.96 2.61 10.38
N ASN A 9 15.14 3.59 9.98
CA ASN A 9 14.28 3.47 8.79
C ASN A 9 15.06 3.51 7.47
N THR A 10 16.11 4.34 7.39
CA THR A 10 16.91 4.48 6.16
C THR A 10 17.84 3.28 5.90
N GLU A 11 18.44 2.69 6.94
CA GLU A 11 19.25 1.46 6.78
C GLU A 11 18.39 0.23 6.43
N ASN A 12 17.22 0.06 7.06
CA ASN A 12 16.33 -1.06 6.74
C ASN A 12 15.75 -0.96 5.32
N THR A 13 15.35 0.24 4.90
CA THR A 13 14.82 0.46 3.53
C THR A 13 15.87 0.20 2.46
N ALA A 14 17.12 0.64 2.67
CA ALA A 14 18.23 0.38 1.75
C ALA A 14 18.57 -1.12 1.65
N ARG A 15 18.57 -1.84 2.78
CA ARG A 15 18.84 -3.29 2.80
C ARG A 15 17.75 -4.09 2.08
N ILE A 16 16.48 -3.74 2.30
CA ILE A 16 15.33 -4.37 1.62
C ILE A 16 15.35 -4.08 0.11
N GLU A 17 15.67 -2.86 -0.31
CA GLU A 17 15.82 -2.53 -1.73
C GLU A 17 16.92 -3.37 -2.42
N THR A 18 17.99 -3.65 -1.70
CA THR A 18 19.15 -4.39 -2.22
C THR A 18 18.81 -5.88 -2.38
N GLU A 19 18.12 -6.48 -1.42
CA GLU A 19 17.63 -7.86 -1.52
C GLU A 19 16.63 -8.04 -2.67
N LEU A 20 15.66 -7.12 -2.81
CA LEU A 20 14.69 -7.13 -3.92
C LEU A 20 15.36 -7.02 -5.29
N LYS A 21 16.35 -6.13 -5.44
CA LYS A 21 17.12 -6.00 -6.69
C LYS A 21 17.83 -7.30 -7.03
N ASN A 22 18.42 -7.98 -6.06
CA ASN A 22 19.16 -9.23 -6.28
C ASN A 22 18.22 -10.38 -6.69
N THR A 23 17.06 -10.53 -6.04
CA THR A 23 16.07 -11.55 -6.42
C THR A 23 15.52 -11.31 -7.83
N LEU A 24 15.19 -10.06 -8.18
CA LEU A 24 14.69 -9.71 -9.51
C LEU A 24 15.72 -9.95 -10.62
N VAL A 25 17.01 -9.69 -10.34
CA VAL A 25 18.10 -9.96 -11.30
C VAL A 25 18.29 -11.47 -11.50
N PHE A 26 18.17 -12.27 -10.43
CA PHE A 26 18.25 -13.72 -10.51
C PHE A 26 17.07 -14.34 -11.28
N GLU A 27 15.85 -13.90 -11.02
CA GLU A 27 14.67 -14.36 -11.77
C GLU A 27 14.77 -14.00 -13.26
N TRP A 28 15.25 -12.78 -13.55
CA TRP A 28 15.47 -12.34 -14.94
C TRP A 28 16.55 -13.17 -15.65
N SER A 29 17.66 -13.50 -14.99
CA SER A 29 18.73 -14.29 -15.60
C SER A 29 18.31 -15.73 -15.88
N LEU A 30 17.52 -16.32 -14.97
CA LEU A 30 16.89 -17.63 -15.17
C LEU A 30 15.96 -17.62 -16.39
N LEU A 31 15.09 -16.60 -16.49
CA LEU A 31 14.18 -16.44 -17.63
C LEU A 31 14.96 -16.25 -18.95
N ALA A 32 15.98 -15.40 -18.95
CA ALA A 32 16.80 -15.14 -20.12
C ALA A 32 17.51 -16.41 -20.61
N LEU A 33 18.06 -17.21 -19.70
CA LEU A 33 18.68 -18.50 -20.02
C LEU A 33 17.66 -19.49 -20.60
N ALA A 34 16.51 -19.64 -19.95
CA ALA A 34 15.46 -20.55 -20.39
C ALA A 34 14.89 -20.16 -21.75
N ALA A 35 14.60 -18.88 -21.98
CA ALA A 35 14.08 -18.38 -23.24
C ALA A 35 15.10 -18.52 -24.39
N THR A 36 16.38 -18.24 -24.11
CA THR A 36 17.46 -18.43 -25.09
C THR A 36 17.59 -19.90 -25.48
N LEU A 37 17.60 -20.82 -24.52
CA LEU A 37 17.65 -22.26 -24.77
C LEU A 37 16.43 -22.72 -25.58
N ALA A 38 15.23 -22.25 -25.23
CA ALA A 38 14.00 -22.60 -25.94
C ALA A 38 14.05 -22.16 -27.41
N VAL A 39 14.49 -20.93 -27.71
CA VAL A 39 14.65 -20.45 -29.09
C VAL A 39 15.68 -21.27 -29.87
N VAL A 40 16.81 -21.63 -29.24
CA VAL A 40 17.82 -22.50 -29.86
C VAL A 40 17.24 -23.88 -30.19
N VAL A 41 16.50 -24.51 -29.27
CA VAL A 41 15.86 -25.82 -29.50
C VAL A 41 14.79 -25.74 -30.58
N ILE A 42 13.92 -24.72 -30.56
CA ILE A 42 12.88 -24.52 -31.58
C ILE A 42 13.50 -24.33 -32.96
N SER A 43 14.57 -23.52 -33.05
CA SER A 43 15.31 -23.28 -34.29
C SER A 43 15.98 -24.55 -34.80
N TRP A 44 16.64 -25.32 -33.92
CA TRP A 44 17.37 -26.53 -34.30
C TRP A 44 16.42 -27.69 -34.68
N ALA A 45 15.32 -27.86 -33.95
CA ALA A 45 14.29 -28.85 -34.26
C ALA A 45 13.45 -28.49 -35.50
N GLY A 46 13.53 -27.23 -35.97
CA GLY A 46 12.79 -26.76 -37.14
C GLY A 46 11.26 -26.78 -36.94
N MET A 47 10.79 -26.61 -35.71
CA MET A 47 9.36 -26.72 -35.36
C MET A 47 8.50 -25.64 -36.05
N THR A 48 9.09 -24.49 -36.39
CA THR A 48 8.37 -23.39 -37.06
C THR A 48 8.37 -23.48 -38.58
N SER A 49 9.09 -24.43 -39.17
CA SER A 49 9.34 -24.50 -40.62
C SER A 49 8.07 -24.47 -41.47
N GLN A 50 6.98 -25.12 -41.05
CA GLN A 50 5.72 -25.10 -41.78
C GLN A 50 5.05 -23.72 -41.78
N LEU A 51 5.10 -23.01 -40.66
CA LEU A 51 4.54 -21.66 -40.55
C LEU A 51 5.41 -20.66 -41.32
N ASP A 52 6.72 -20.87 -41.33
CA ASP A 52 7.65 -20.09 -42.14
C ASP A 52 7.35 -20.24 -43.64
N LEU A 53 7.03 -21.45 -44.11
CA LEU A 53 6.60 -21.71 -45.50
C LEU A 53 5.24 -21.07 -45.82
N PHE A 54 4.31 -21.06 -44.87
CA PHE A 54 3.04 -20.35 -45.04
C PHE A 54 3.25 -18.83 -45.18
N PHE A 55 4.14 -18.26 -44.36
CA PHE A 55 4.53 -16.85 -44.47
C PHE A 55 5.22 -16.58 -45.81
N TYR A 56 6.12 -17.48 -46.25
CA TYR A 56 6.79 -17.40 -47.54
C TYR A 56 5.78 -17.30 -48.70
N ASP A 57 4.82 -18.21 -48.74
CA ASP A 57 3.79 -18.24 -49.80
C ASP A 57 2.98 -16.95 -49.85
N THR A 58 2.72 -16.36 -48.68
CA THR A 58 2.01 -15.08 -48.58
C THR A 58 2.84 -13.94 -49.17
N VAL A 59 4.15 -13.89 -48.87
CA VAL A 59 5.05 -12.84 -49.37
C VAL A 59 5.30 -13.00 -50.88
N VAL A 60 5.51 -14.23 -51.35
CA VAL A 60 5.70 -14.54 -52.78
C VAL A 60 4.50 -14.07 -53.61
N ARG A 61 3.27 -14.26 -53.12
CA ARG A 61 2.06 -13.78 -53.82
C ARG A 61 2.00 -12.27 -54.00
N LEU A 62 2.64 -11.51 -53.11
CA LEU A 62 2.73 -10.05 -53.21
C LEU A 62 3.81 -9.60 -54.21
N GLY A 63 4.86 -10.40 -54.40
CA GLY A 63 6.02 -10.11 -55.24
C GLY A 63 5.95 -10.63 -56.68
N CYS A 64 4.75 -10.74 -57.28
CA CYS A 64 4.62 -11.24 -58.65
C CYS A 64 5.23 -10.27 -59.67
N HIS A 65 6.05 -10.77 -60.59
CA HIS A 65 6.59 -9.98 -61.68
C HIS A 65 5.85 -10.22 -63.00
N LYS A 66 6.12 -9.37 -64.00
CA LYS A 66 5.67 -9.60 -65.37
C LYS A 66 6.65 -10.59 -66.02
N PRO A 67 6.17 -11.72 -66.59
CA PRO A 67 7.03 -12.70 -67.24
C PRO A 67 7.77 -12.12 -68.44
N ASP A 68 8.97 -12.64 -68.71
CA ASP A 68 9.76 -12.28 -69.88
C ASP A 68 8.99 -12.62 -71.18
N PRO A 69 8.75 -11.64 -72.08
CA PRO A 69 8.10 -11.92 -73.34
C PRO A 69 8.95 -12.79 -74.29
N SER A 70 10.25 -12.98 -74.04
CA SER A 70 11.13 -13.86 -74.81
C SER A 70 10.92 -15.35 -74.50
N VAL A 71 10.36 -15.70 -73.35
CA VAL A 71 10.05 -17.10 -73.00
C VAL A 71 8.69 -17.48 -73.59
N LEU A 72 8.67 -18.52 -74.44
CA LEU A 72 7.47 -19.01 -75.12
C LEU A 72 7.23 -20.48 -74.76
N ILE A 73 6.04 -20.78 -74.24
CA ILE A 73 5.65 -22.17 -73.95
C ILE A 73 4.87 -22.72 -75.14
N VAL A 74 5.33 -23.86 -75.67
CA VAL A 74 4.64 -24.62 -76.71
C VAL A 74 4.04 -25.88 -76.09
N LYS A 75 2.71 -25.88 -75.94
CA LYS A 75 1.95 -26.94 -75.28
C LYS A 75 1.59 -28.05 -76.28
N ILE A 76 1.98 -29.28 -75.98
CA ILE A 76 1.41 -30.49 -76.61
C ILE A 76 0.14 -30.82 -75.83
N ASP A 77 -0.94 -30.13 -76.18
CA ASP A 77 -2.26 -30.19 -75.55
C ASP A 77 -3.21 -31.18 -76.28
N ASP A 78 -4.44 -31.31 -75.79
CA ASP A 78 -5.44 -32.21 -76.39
C ASP A 78 -5.74 -31.85 -77.86
N ASN A 79 -5.59 -30.58 -78.25
CA ASN A 79 -5.74 -30.13 -79.64
C ASN A 79 -4.60 -30.64 -80.53
N ALA A 80 -3.36 -30.61 -80.02
CA ALA A 80 -2.19 -31.19 -80.69
C ALA A 80 -2.35 -32.70 -80.87
N LEU A 81 -2.87 -33.41 -79.86
CA LEU A 81 -3.11 -34.86 -79.96
C LEU A 81 -4.18 -35.22 -81.00
N LYS A 82 -5.26 -34.43 -81.08
CA LYS A 82 -6.30 -34.61 -82.11
C LYS A 82 -5.82 -34.29 -83.52
N THR A 83 -4.96 -33.28 -83.66
CA THR A 83 -4.51 -32.77 -84.97
C THR A 83 -3.34 -33.58 -85.56
N ILE A 84 -2.38 -34.00 -84.72
CA ILE A 84 -1.10 -34.57 -85.17
C ILE A 84 -1.11 -36.10 -85.06
N ALA A 85 -1.33 -36.60 -83.85
CA ALA A 85 -1.41 -38.02 -83.50
C ALA A 85 -1.78 -38.18 -82.02
N PRO A 86 -2.41 -39.30 -81.63
CA PRO A 86 -2.41 -39.74 -80.24
C PRO A 86 -1.00 -39.80 -79.66
N TRP A 87 -0.85 -39.52 -78.37
CA TRP A 87 0.43 -39.61 -77.65
C TRP A 87 0.75 -41.06 -77.27
N PRO A 88 2.02 -41.52 -77.27
CA PRO A 88 3.24 -40.80 -77.68
C PRO A 88 3.37 -40.66 -79.20
N TRP A 89 3.96 -39.55 -79.67
CA TRP A 89 4.22 -39.34 -81.09
C TRP A 89 5.40 -40.20 -81.58
N SER A 90 5.35 -40.63 -82.85
CA SER A 90 6.49 -41.32 -83.45
C SER A 90 7.69 -40.37 -83.64
N PRO A 91 8.93 -40.88 -83.65
CA PRO A 91 10.14 -40.06 -83.83
C PRO A 91 10.11 -39.18 -85.09
N ASP A 92 9.51 -39.65 -86.19
CA ASP A 92 9.36 -38.87 -87.42
C ASP A 92 8.44 -37.64 -87.26
N LYS A 93 7.38 -37.77 -86.45
CA LYS A 93 6.50 -36.64 -86.13
C LYS A 93 7.21 -35.60 -85.27
N HIS A 94 7.99 -36.05 -84.29
CA HIS A 94 8.89 -35.16 -83.53
C HIS A 94 9.89 -34.46 -84.46
N ALA A 95 10.50 -35.17 -85.39
CA ALA A 95 11.47 -34.62 -86.34
C ALA A 95 10.85 -33.54 -87.23
N LYS A 96 9.66 -33.79 -87.78
CA LYS A 96 8.94 -32.81 -88.60
C LYS A 96 8.55 -31.57 -87.79
N PHE A 97 8.06 -31.77 -86.56
CA PHE A 97 7.67 -30.67 -85.69
C PHE A 97 8.87 -29.79 -85.29
N ILE A 98 9.99 -30.40 -84.93
CA ILE A 98 11.23 -29.68 -84.60
C ILE A 98 11.73 -28.89 -85.81
N LYS A 99 11.65 -29.41 -87.04
CA LYS A 99 11.98 -28.64 -88.25
C LYS A 99 11.11 -27.40 -88.44
N GLN A 100 9.81 -27.49 -88.13
CA GLN A 100 8.92 -26.33 -88.20
C GLN A 100 9.26 -25.28 -87.14
N LEU A 101 9.68 -25.70 -85.94
CA LEU A 101 10.18 -24.79 -84.91
C LEU A 101 11.50 -24.13 -85.31
N ASP A 102 12.46 -24.90 -85.84
CA ASP A 102 13.78 -24.41 -86.25
C ASP A 102 13.70 -23.42 -87.44
N ALA A 103 12.66 -23.51 -88.27
CA ALA A 103 12.44 -22.60 -89.39
C ALA A 103 12.25 -21.13 -88.96
N GLY A 104 11.79 -20.88 -87.73
CA GLY A 104 11.67 -19.53 -87.17
C GLY A 104 12.95 -18.99 -86.53
N HIS A 105 14.02 -19.78 -86.50
CA HIS A 105 15.30 -19.47 -85.82
C HIS A 105 15.12 -18.88 -84.41
N PRO A 106 14.48 -19.61 -83.47
CA PRO A 106 14.46 -19.21 -82.07
C PRO A 106 15.87 -19.14 -81.48
N LEU A 107 16.01 -18.50 -80.32
CA LEU A 107 17.30 -18.46 -79.61
C LEU A 107 17.74 -19.86 -79.19
N GLU A 108 16.78 -20.66 -78.73
CA GLU A 108 16.99 -22.00 -78.22
C GLU A 108 15.65 -22.72 -78.02
N ILE A 109 15.71 -24.06 -78.00
CA ILE A 109 14.56 -24.93 -77.82
C ILE A 109 14.86 -25.92 -76.68
N GLY A 110 14.19 -25.74 -75.55
CA GLY A 110 14.08 -26.76 -74.51
C GLY A 110 12.96 -27.72 -74.84
N TYR A 111 13.29 -28.88 -75.42
CA TYR A 111 12.29 -29.84 -75.88
C TYR A 111 12.00 -30.87 -74.78
N ASN A 112 11.16 -30.51 -73.80
CA ASN A 112 10.85 -31.29 -72.60
C ASN A 112 9.93 -32.51 -72.89
N VAL A 113 10.44 -33.46 -73.66
CA VAL A 113 9.85 -34.78 -73.93
C VAL A 113 10.93 -35.84 -73.70
N LEU A 114 10.62 -36.86 -72.89
CA LEU A 114 11.54 -37.95 -72.58
C LEU A 114 11.50 -39.05 -73.66
N PHE A 115 12.64 -39.33 -74.28
CA PHE A 115 12.81 -40.38 -75.28
C PHE A 115 13.49 -41.62 -74.68
N LEU A 116 12.70 -42.50 -74.07
CA LEU A 116 13.18 -43.66 -73.31
C LEU A 116 13.05 -45.01 -74.04
N ASP A 117 12.20 -45.11 -75.06
CA ASP A 117 11.92 -46.39 -75.74
C ASP A 117 12.80 -46.58 -76.99
N PRO A 118 13.58 -47.69 -77.10
CA PRO A 118 14.42 -47.98 -78.26
C PRO A 118 13.68 -48.59 -79.48
N SER A 119 12.35 -48.60 -79.49
CA SER A 119 11.54 -49.50 -80.32
C SER A 119 11.49 -49.23 -81.84
N GLU A 120 12.07 -48.15 -82.39
CA GLU A 120 12.09 -47.89 -83.85
C GLU A 120 13.43 -47.34 -84.36
N SER A 121 14.29 -48.18 -84.96
CA SER A 121 15.65 -47.79 -85.36
C SER A 121 15.71 -46.73 -86.48
N GLN A 122 14.86 -46.83 -87.52
CA GLN A 122 14.92 -45.95 -88.70
C GLN A 122 14.29 -44.57 -88.45
N ALA A 123 13.15 -44.50 -87.75
CA ALA A 123 12.49 -43.23 -87.40
C ALA A 123 13.33 -42.42 -86.40
N THR A 124 14.02 -43.10 -85.48
CA THR A 124 14.95 -42.49 -84.53
C THR A 124 16.15 -41.86 -85.24
N GLU A 125 16.60 -42.42 -86.36
CA GLU A 125 17.70 -41.86 -87.16
C GLU A 125 17.30 -40.52 -87.81
N ASN A 126 16.07 -40.39 -88.31
CA ASN A 126 15.56 -39.13 -88.88
C ASN A 126 15.49 -38.01 -87.84
N LEU A 127 15.02 -38.34 -86.63
CA LEU A 127 14.98 -37.41 -85.49
C LEU A 127 16.39 -37.01 -85.05
N SER A 128 17.30 -37.98 -84.91
CA SER A 128 18.72 -37.77 -84.61
C SER A 128 19.40 -36.86 -85.65
N LYS A 129 19.15 -37.07 -86.95
CA LYS A 129 19.67 -36.22 -88.03
C LYS A 129 19.09 -34.80 -87.95
N THR A 130 17.80 -34.67 -87.63
CA THR A 130 17.15 -33.36 -87.46
C THR A 130 17.77 -32.57 -86.31
N LEU A 131 17.99 -33.21 -85.16
CA LEU A 131 18.63 -32.57 -84.01
C LEU A 131 20.07 -32.09 -84.34
N LYS A 132 20.85 -32.90 -85.07
CA LYS A 132 22.22 -32.54 -85.48
C LYS A 132 22.31 -31.44 -86.56
N THR A 133 21.29 -31.32 -87.41
CA THR A 133 21.29 -30.37 -88.54
C THR A 133 20.55 -29.07 -88.22
N SER A 134 19.85 -29.01 -87.09
CA SER A 134 19.21 -27.81 -86.56
C SER A 134 20.23 -26.68 -86.37
N LYS A 135 19.87 -25.48 -86.81
CA LYS A 135 20.70 -24.28 -86.56
C LYS A 135 20.49 -23.74 -85.15
N THR A 136 19.31 -23.96 -84.60
CA THR A 136 18.96 -23.56 -83.23
C THR A 136 19.51 -24.58 -82.22
N PRO A 137 20.10 -24.15 -81.09
CA PRO A 137 20.42 -25.02 -79.96
C PRO A 137 19.18 -25.76 -79.44
N ILE A 138 19.24 -27.09 -79.38
CA ILE A 138 18.15 -27.93 -78.86
C ILE A 138 18.66 -28.69 -77.63
N PHE A 139 17.97 -28.50 -76.52
CA PHE A 139 18.24 -29.16 -75.24
C PHE A 139 17.16 -30.22 -74.97
N LEU A 140 17.60 -31.43 -74.62
CA LEU A 140 16.69 -32.54 -74.28
C LEU A 140 16.69 -32.83 -72.78
N PRO A 141 15.53 -33.20 -72.20
CA PRO A 141 15.44 -33.60 -70.82
C PRO A 141 16.09 -34.96 -70.62
N MET A 142 16.66 -35.15 -69.44
CA MET A 142 17.05 -36.45 -68.94
C MET A 142 16.35 -36.73 -67.61
N LEU A 143 16.10 -38.01 -67.33
CA LEU A 143 15.59 -38.43 -66.05
C LEU A 143 16.76 -38.74 -65.12
N VAL A 144 16.79 -38.05 -63.98
CA VAL A 144 17.71 -38.36 -62.89
C VAL A 144 16.87 -38.83 -61.72
N GLU A 145 16.84 -40.14 -61.49
CA GLU A 145 16.21 -40.71 -60.31
C GLU A 145 17.19 -40.59 -59.14
N SER A 146 16.90 -39.65 -58.24
CA SER A 146 17.56 -39.58 -56.94
C SER A 146 16.83 -40.52 -55.99
N GLY A 147 17.51 -41.59 -55.55
CA GLY A 147 16.89 -42.56 -54.64
C GLY A 147 16.88 -42.06 -53.20
N ASN A 148 15.78 -42.31 -52.47
CA ASN A 148 15.72 -42.00 -51.04
C ASN A 148 16.86 -42.69 -50.25
N HIS A 149 17.59 -41.89 -49.46
CA HIS A 149 18.42 -42.26 -48.29
C HIS A 149 19.47 -43.39 -48.36
N ASN A 150 19.85 -43.91 -49.54
CA ASN A 150 21.11 -44.66 -49.78
C ASN A 150 21.18 -45.33 -51.18
N LYS A 151 20.21 -45.08 -52.07
CA LYS A 151 20.22 -45.61 -53.44
C LYS A 151 21.00 -44.67 -54.36
N LYS A 152 21.98 -45.21 -55.08
CA LYS A 152 22.80 -44.48 -56.07
C LYS A 152 21.89 -43.76 -57.07
N THR A 153 22.14 -42.48 -57.30
CA THR A 153 21.48 -41.68 -58.34
C THR A 153 21.67 -42.33 -59.71
N VAL A 154 20.57 -42.68 -60.38
CA VAL A 154 20.61 -43.25 -61.73
C VAL A 154 20.23 -42.15 -62.72
N ALA A 155 21.21 -41.76 -63.54
CA ALA A 155 20.96 -40.91 -64.69
C ALA A 155 20.61 -41.81 -65.89
N VAL A 156 19.39 -41.67 -66.40
CA VAL A 156 18.96 -42.30 -67.65
C VAL A 156 19.12 -41.25 -68.75
N LEU A 157 20.18 -41.38 -69.54
CA LEU A 157 20.38 -40.52 -70.70
C LEU A 157 19.35 -40.90 -71.78
N PRO A 158 18.70 -39.91 -72.43
CA PRO A 158 17.83 -40.20 -73.56
C PRO A 158 18.65 -40.82 -74.70
N LEU A 159 18.03 -41.71 -75.47
CA LEU A 159 18.65 -42.38 -76.63
C LEU A 159 19.28 -41.37 -77.62
N LEU A 160 18.69 -40.18 -77.69
CA LEU A 160 19.06 -39.08 -78.59
C LEU A 160 20.07 -38.09 -77.98
N ALA A 161 20.59 -38.35 -76.77
CA ALA A 161 21.56 -37.46 -76.10
C ALA A 161 22.78 -37.07 -76.97
N PRO A 162 23.40 -37.98 -77.76
CA PRO A 162 24.54 -37.62 -78.62
C PRO A 162 24.19 -36.72 -79.81
N SER A 163 22.90 -36.54 -80.10
CA SER A 163 22.41 -35.79 -81.25
C SER A 163 21.84 -34.42 -80.88
N ALA A 164 21.53 -34.19 -79.60
CA ALA A 164 21.14 -32.90 -79.07
C ALA A 164 22.36 -32.00 -78.82
N THR A 165 22.13 -30.68 -78.66
CA THR A 165 23.20 -29.74 -78.30
C THR A 165 23.74 -30.02 -76.91
N ASN A 166 22.86 -30.28 -75.95
CA ASN A 166 23.19 -30.77 -74.61
C ASN A 166 21.96 -31.43 -73.96
N VAL A 167 22.14 -32.10 -72.82
CA VAL A 167 21.05 -32.73 -72.05
C VAL A 167 21.07 -32.26 -70.60
N GLY A 168 19.90 -31.96 -70.05
CA GLY A 168 19.75 -31.48 -68.67
C GLY A 168 18.54 -32.10 -67.98
N HIS A 169 18.55 -32.17 -66.65
CA HIS A 169 17.43 -32.77 -65.92
C HIS A 169 16.25 -31.79 -65.78
N VAL A 170 15.05 -32.34 -65.61
CA VAL A 170 13.82 -31.56 -65.34
C VAL A 170 13.24 -31.85 -63.96
N SER A 171 13.96 -32.61 -63.13
CA SER A 171 13.57 -32.95 -61.77
C SER A 171 13.46 -31.71 -60.89
N VAL A 172 12.38 -31.64 -60.11
CA VAL A 172 12.14 -30.61 -59.09
C VAL A 172 11.90 -31.28 -57.73
N PRO A 173 12.48 -30.76 -56.63
CA PRO A 173 12.20 -31.21 -55.28
C PRO A 173 10.79 -30.82 -54.85
N PHE A 174 10.18 -31.68 -54.02
CA PHE A 174 9.01 -31.31 -53.23
C PHE A 174 9.47 -30.92 -51.83
N ASP A 175 8.98 -29.77 -51.34
CA ASP A 175 9.17 -29.37 -49.95
C ASP A 175 8.40 -30.31 -49.00
N ARG A 176 8.61 -30.14 -47.69
CA ARG A 176 7.98 -30.98 -46.65
C ARG A 176 6.46 -30.99 -46.70
N ASP A 177 5.84 -29.94 -47.22
CA ASP A 177 4.40 -29.80 -47.39
C ASP A 177 3.89 -30.29 -48.75
N GLY A 178 4.78 -30.86 -49.56
CA GLY A 178 4.47 -31.41 -50.87
C GLY A 178 4.36 -30.36 -51.98
N MET A 179 4.66 -29.08 -51.74
CA MET A 179 4.69 -28.06 -52.79
C MET A 179 6.08 -27.91 -53.43
N VAL A 180 6.12 -27.44 -54.66
CA VAL A 180 7.36 -27.14 -55.38
C VAL A 180 7.66 -25.65 -55.23
N ARG A 181 8.81 -25.31 -54.61
CA ARG A 181 9.33 -23.93 -54.50
C ARG A 181 10.83 -23.82 -54.83
N ARG A 182 11.48 -24.98 -54.92
CA ARG A 182 12.92 -25.12 -55.10
C ARG A 182 13.21 -25.89 -56.38
N TYR A 183 14.43 -25.76 -56.86
CA TYR A 183 14.98 -26.59 -57.94
C TYR A 183 16.43 -26.95 -57.63
N TRP A 184 16.93 -28.03 -58.23
CA TRP A 184 18.35 -28.35 -58.23
C TRP A 184 19.01 -27.67 -59.44
N PRO A 185 19.98 -26.77 -59.26
CA PRO A 185 20.75 -26.21 -60.39
C PRO A 185 21.53 -27.30 -61.13
N ALA A 186 22.07 -28.26 -60.39
CA ALA A 186 22.65 -29.48 -60.92
C ALA A 186 22.42 -30.68 -60.00
N LEU A 187 22.41 -31.87 -60.58
CA LEU A 187 22.41 -33.16 -59.89
C LEU A 187 23.70 -33.91 -60.19
N THR A 188 24.16 -34.72 -59.23
CA THR A 188 25.33 -35.59 -59.43
C THR A 188 24.92 -37.03 -59.67
N ALA A 189 25.43 -37.63 -60.76
CA ALA A 189 25.27 -39.05 -61.04
C ALA A 189 26.55 -39.61 -61.66
N LYS A 190 27.07 -40.71 -61.09
CA LYS A 190 28.34 -41.35 -61.50
C LYS A 190 29.55 -40.38 -61.52
N GLY A 191 29.60 -39.42 -60.60
CA GLY A 191 30.71 -38.46 -60.48
C GLY A 191 30.69 -37.31 -61.50
N ARG A 192 29.62 -37.20 -62.31
CA ARG A 192 29.41 -36.09 -63.25
C ARG A 192 28.24 -35.22 -62.79
N TYR A 193 28.40 -33.91 -62.96
CA TYR A 193 27.33 -32.92 -62.79
C TYR A 193 26.43 -32.89 -64.02
N TRP A 194 25.14 -33.02 -63.78
CA TRP A 194 24.07 -32.89 -64.75
C TRP A 194 23.28 -31.64 -64.40
N PRO A 195 23.36 -30.57 -65.18
CA PRO A 195 22.61 -29.34 -64.90
C PRO A 195 21.12 -29.49 -65.18
N ALA A 196 20.31 -28.60 -64.61
CA ALA A 196 18.92 -28.47 -64.99
C ALA A 196 18.80 -28.04 -66.47
N LEU A 197 17.75 -28.48 -67.15
CA LEU A 197 17.50 -28.13 -68.55
C LEU A 197 17.51 -26.60 -68.77
N VAL A 198 16.92 -25.87 -67.84
CA VAL A 198 16.81 -24.40 -67.87
C VAL A 198 18.12 -23.68 -67.55
N GLU A 199 19.02 -24.29 -66.78
CA GLU A 199 20.36 -23.74 -66.53
C GLU A 199 21.24 -23.84 -67.78
N LEU A 200 21.03 -24.88 -68.61
CA LEU A 200 21.69 -24.99 -69.92
C LEU A 200 21.18 -23.97 -70.93
N MET A 201 19.90 -23.62 -70.86
CA MET A 201 19.27 -22.61 -71.69
C MET A 201 19.76 -21.19 -71.30
N ASP A 202 19.88 -20.92 -70.00
CA ASP A 202 20.44 -19.65 -69.54
C ASP A 202 21.94 -19.51 -69.89
N ASN A 203 22.76 -20.47 -69.46
CA ASN A 203 24.21 -20.43 -69.69
C ASN A 203 24.80 -21.83 -69.97
N PRO A 204 24.89 -22.24 -71.25
CA PRO A 204 25.34 -23.58 -71.62
C PRO A 204 26.82 -23.84 -71.31
N LYS A 205 27.61 -22.80 -71.03
CA LYS A 205 29.05 -22.90 -70.73
C LYS A 205 29.37 -22.82 -69.24
N LYS A 206 28.35 -22.71 -68.37
CA LYS A 206 28.52 -22.66 -66.92
C LYS A 206 29.22 -23.92 -66.41
N VAL A 207 30.25 -23.73 -65.57
CA VAL A 207 30.94 -24.81 -64.88
C VAL A 207 30.29 -24.99 -63.51
N TYR A 208 29.80 -26.20 -63.24
CA TYR A 208 29.07 -26.53 -62.03
C TYR A 208 30.00 -27.03 -60.93
N SER A 209 29.69 -26.66 -59.69
CA SER A 209 30.45 -26.99 -58.49
C SER A 209 29.59 -27.73 -57.46
N GLU A 210 30.19 -28.16 -56.34
CA GLU A 210 29.42 -28.74 -55.23
C GLU A 210 28.36 -27.78 -54.66
N ALA A 211 28.58 -26.46 -54.75
CA ALA A 211 27.61 -25.47 -54.29
C ALA A 211 26.30 -25.51 -55.12
N ASP A 212 26.39 -25.89 -56.39
CA ASP A 212 25.25 -25.97 -57.31
C ASP A 212 24.43 -27.26 -57.16
N LEU A 213 24.89 -28.19 -56.31
CA LEU A 213 24.09 -29.35 -55.90
C LEU A 213 23.04 -28.99 -54.84
N ARG A 214 23.17 -27.81 -54.21
CA ARG A 214 22.20 -27.34 -53.21
C ARG A 214 20.95 -26.80 -53.90
N GLU A 215 19.81 -27.13 -53.32
CA GLU A 215 18.51 -26.62 -53.75
C GLU A 215 18.46 -25.09 -53.66
N LYS A 216 17.97 -24.44 -54.71
CA LYS A 216 17.75 -22.99 -54.74
C LYS A 216 16.27 -22.67 -54.86
N LEU A 217 15.84 -21.63 -54.15
CA LEU A 217 14.50 -21.06 -54.29
C LEU A 217 14.45 -20.26 -55.58
N PHE A 218 13.34 -20.37 -56.30
CA PHE A 218 13.08 -19.59 -57.51
C PHE A 218 11.84 -18.71 -57.34
N SER A 219 11.75 -17.67 -58.16
CA SER A 219 10.67 -16.70 -58.14
C SER A 219 9.50 -17.19 -58.99
N PHE A 220 8.28 -16.81 -58.59
CA PHE A 220 7.06 -17.12 -59.34
C PHE A 220 6.46 -15.84 -59.93
N ASP A 221 6.13 -15.86 -61.22
CA ASP A 221 5.53 -14.70 -61.92
C ASP A 221 4.00 -14.65 -61.85
N GLY A 222 3.42 -15.45 -60.94
CA GLY A 222 2.01 -15.48 -60.61
C GLY A 222 1.32 -16.80 -60.95
N PRO A 223 -0.03 -16.79 -61.14
CA PRO A 223 -0.81 -17.99 -61.38
C PRO A 223 -0.62 -18.57 -62.79
N ARG A 224 -1.25 -19.73 -63.06
CA ARG A 224 -1.19 -20.46 -64.34
C ARG A 224 -1.48 -19.57 -65.55
N ASN A 225 -0.84 -19.87 -66.70
CA ASN A 225 -1.01 -19.17 -67.99
C ASN A 225 -0.58 -17.69 -68.03
N ARG A 226 0.47 -17.32 -67.30
CA ARG A 226 1.08 -15.97 -67.38
C ARG A 226 2.06 -15.79 -68.52
N PHE A 227 2.83 -16.82 -68.87
CA PHE A 227 3.75 -16.81 -70.01
C PHE A 227 2.98 -16.86 -71.34
N PRO A 228 3.54 -16.32 -72.44
CA PRO A 228 3.03 -16.57 -73.78
C PRO A 228 2.93 -18.08 -74.07
N VAL A 229 1.76 -18.55 -74.52
CA VAL A 229 1.51 -19.97 -74.79
C VAL A 229 0.96 -20.18 -76.20
N ILE A 230 1.47 -21.19 -76.91
CA ILE A 230 0.97 -21.64 -78.21
C ILE A 230 0.75 -23.15 -78.17
N SER A 231 -0.33 -23.65 -78.79
CA SER A 231 -0.53 -25.09 -79.00
C SER A 231 0.38 -25.60 -80.12
N ALA A 232 0.99 -26.77 -79.93
CA ALA A 232 1.77 -27.45 -80.96
C ALA A 232 0.96 -27.71 -82.24
N ALA A 233 -0.38 -27.82 -82.14
CA ALA A 233 -1.27 -27.94 -83.30
C ALA A 233 -1.17 -26.73 -84.25
N ALA A 234 -1.08 -25.52 -83.70
CA ALA A 234 -1.03 -24.29 -84.48
C ALA A 234 0.27 -24.17 -85.29
N ILE A 235 1.39 -24.58 -84.67
CA ILE A 235 2.70 -24.64 -85.34
C ILE A 235 2.69 -25.73 -86.43
N TRP A 236 2.09 -26.89 -86.13
CA TRP A 236 1.99 -28.00 -87.10
C TRP A 236 1.20 -27.62 -88.36
N ARG A 237 0.12 -26.83 -88.21
CA ARG A 237 -0.70 -26.31 -89.31
C ARG A 237 -0.12 -25.07 -89.99
N ASN A 238 1.06 -24.59 -89.58
CA ASN A 238 1.69 -23.35 -90.05
C ASN A 238 0.80 -22.10 -89.82
N GLU A 239 -0.01 -22.08 -88.76
CA GLU A 239 -0.84 -20.92 -88.38
C GLU A 239 -0.03 -19.82 -87.68
N VAL A 240 1.17 -20.15 -87.21
CA VAL A 240 2.09 -19.24 -86.51
C VAL A 240 3.16 -18.77 -87.50
N PRO A 241 3.28 -17.45 -87.78
CA PRO A 241 4.35 -16.93 -88.62
C PRO A 241 5.74 -17.24 -88.03
N PRO A 242 6.73 -17.67 -88.84
CA PRO A 242 8.08 -17.96 -88.37
C PRO A 242 8.74 -16.78 -87.63
N GLU A 243 8.40 -15.54 -88.02
CA GLU A 243 8.86 -14.29 -87.40
C GLU A 243 8.46 -14.15 -85.93
N PHE A 244 7.35 -14.79 -85.50
CA PHE A 244 6.93 -14.77 -84.10
C PHE A 244 7.85 -15.61 -83.19
N LEU A 245 8.51 -16.62 -83.76
CA LEU A 245 9.42 -17.53 -83.05
C LEU A 245 10.85 -16.95 -82.96
N THR A 246 11.19 -15.98 -83.81
CA THR A 246 12.51 -15.37 -83.83
C THR A 246 12.79 -14.62 -82.52
N GLY A 247 13.96 -14.85 -81.93
CA GLY A 247 14.34 -14.22 -80.66
C GLY A 247 13.63 -14.80 -79.42
N LYS A 248 12.85 -15.88 -79.55
CA LYS A 248 12.19 -16.56 -78.44
C LYS A 248 13.02 -17.73 -77.91
N ARG A 249 12.96 -17.97 -76.61
CA ARG A 249 13.37 -19.20 -75.95
C ARG A 249 12.15 -20.10 -75.83
N ILE A 250 12.17 -21.24 -76.50
CA ILE A 250 10.97 -22.08 -76.62
C ILE A 250 11.07 -23.25 -75.66
N LEU A 251 10.07 -23.39 -74.78
CA LEU A 251 9.88 -24.57 -73.93
C LEU A 251 8.73 -25.41 -74.47
N VAL A 252 9.04 -26.57 -75.02
CA VAL A 252 8.04 -27.52 -75.53
C VAL A 252 7.77 -28.57 -74.47
N GLY A 253 6.51 -28.90 -74.18
CA GLY A 253 6.22 -30.09 -73.40
C GLY A 253 4.75 -30.50 -73.38
N VAL A 254 4.50 -31.67 -72.80
CA VAL A 254 3.17 -32.30 -72.79
C VAL A 254 2.29 -31.71 -71.70
N THR A 255 1.14 -31.18 -72.10
CA THR A 255 0.11 -30.64 -71.22
C THR A 255 -1.28 -31.19 -71.55
N ALA A 256 -1.36 -32.27 -72.34
CA ALA A 256 -2.60 -32.95 -72.68
C ALA A 256 -3.19 -33.66 -71.44
N SER A 257 -4.52 -33.75 -71.40
CA SER A 257 -5.25 -34.35 -70.29
C SER A 257 -4.84 -35.82 -70.11
N GLY A 258 -4.44 -36.21 -68.90
CA GLY A 258 -3.99 -37.57 -68.58
C GLY A 258 -2.49 -37.85 -68.79
N PHE A 259 -1.75 -36.92 -69.41
CA PHE A 259 -0.29 -37.01 -69.59
C PHE A 259 0.48 -35.85 -68.92
N GLU A 260 -0.21 -34.77 -68.55
CA GLU A 260 0.36 -33.64 -67.82
C GLU A 260 0.66 -34.02 -66.36
N TYR A 261 1.93 -33.92 -65.95
CA TYR A 261 2.30 -33.95 -64.52
C TYR A 261 2.10 -32.57 -63.93
N LEU A 262 1.07 -32.47 -63.11
CA LEU A 262 0.66 -31.26 -62.42
C LEU A 262 1.28 -31.24 -61.02
N HIS A 263 1.96 -30.13 -60.69
CA HIS A 263 2.65 -29.94 -59.42
C HIS A 263 1.95 -28.85 -58.60
N PRO A 264 1.74 -29.05 -57.29
CA PRO A 264 1.27 -28.00 -56.40
C PRO A 264 2.38 -26.95 -56.16
N THR A 265 1.99 -25.68 -56.20
CA THR A 265 2.85 -24.49 -56.08
C THR A 265 2.15 -23.45 -55.20
N PRO A 266 2.84 -22.39 -54.75
CA PRO A 266 2.22 -21.31 -53.98
C PRO A 266 1.02 -20.62 -54.67
N PHE A 267 0.89 -20.73 -56.00
CA PHE A 267 -0.22 -20.16 -56.77
C PHE A 267 -1.25 -21.21 -57.26
N GLY A 268 -1.28 -22.38 -56.64
CA GLY A 268 -2.14 -23.49 -57.04
C GLY A 268 -1.37 -24.52 -57.85
N VAL A 269 -2.01 -25.13 -58.85
CA VAL A 269 -1.42 -26.25 -59.57
C VAL A 269 -0.86 -25.80 -60.92
N MET A 270 0.40 -26.14 -61.22
CA MET A 270 1.10 -25.77 -62.45
C MET A 270 1.67 -26.98 -63.19
N SER A 271 1.85 -26.85 -64.50
CA SER A 271 2.50 -27.89 -65.30
C SER A 271 4.02 -27.89 -65.07
N GLY A 272 4.67 -29.04 -65.26
CA GLY A 272 6.13 -29.12 -65.22
C GLY A 272 6.81 -28.11 -66.17
N VAL A 273 6.24 -27.88 -67.36
CA VAL A 273 6.78 -26.91 -68.34
C VAL A 273 6.63 -25.47 -67.86
N GLU A 274 5.52 -25.13 -67.19
CA GLU A 274 5.33 -23.81 -66.59
C GLU A 274 6.27 -23.58 -65.40
N ILE A 275 6.57 -24.62 -64.61
CA ILE A 275 7.60 -24.54 -63.56
C ILE A 275 8.97 -24.26 -64.18
N GLN A 276 9.36 -24.99 -65.23
CA GLN A 276 10.62 -24.73 -65.93
C GLN A 276 10.66 -23.30 -66.50
N ALA A 277 9.53 -22.77 -67.00
CA ALA A 277 9.45 -21.38 -67.47
C ALA A 277 9.70 -20.36 -66.35
N ASN A 278 9.13 -20.55 -65.15
CA ASN A 278 9.39 -19.69 -63.99
C ASN A 278 10.86 -19.77 -63.53
N ILE A 279 11.46 -20.97 -63.55
CA ILE A 279 12.88 -21.14 -63.19
C ILE A 279 13.77 -20.43 -64.22
N LEU A 280 13.51 -20.60 -65.52
CA LEU A 280 14.25 -19.93 -66.58
C LEU A 280 14.12 -18.41 -66.46
N ASP A 281 12.90 -17.90 -66.28
CA ASP A 281 12.65 -16.46 -66.09
C ASP A 281 13.42 -15.89 -64.87
N THR A 282 13.45 -16.65 -63.77
CA THR A 282 14.23 -16.32 -62.57
C THR A 282 15.72 -16.19 -62.88
N LEU A 283 16.28 -17.09 -63.68
CA LEU A 283 17.69 -17.09 -64.07
C LEU A 283 18.02 -15.91 -65.00
N LEU A 284 17.18 -15.65 -66.00
CA LEU A 284 17.39 -14.59 -66.99
C LEU A 284 17.44 -13.18 -66.38
N HIS A 285 16.82 -12.99 -65.23
CA HIS A 285 16.76 -11.70 -64.53
C HIS A 285 17.59 -11.66 -63.24
N ASP A 286 18.41 -12.68 -62.97
CA ASP A 286 19.18 -12.83 -61.72
C ASP A 286 18.31 -12.66 -60.45
N ARG A 287 17.08 -13.19 -60.47
CA ARG A 287 16.08 -13.09 -59.38
C ARG A 287 16.09 -14.30 -58.45
N THR A 288 17.21 -15.02 -58.38
CA THR A 288 17.33 -16.17 -57.49
C THR A 288 17.17 -15.75 -56.04
N ILE A 289 16.31 -16.45 -55.30
CA ILE A 289 16.04 -16.12 -53.91
C ILE A 289 17.14 -16.73 -53.04
N HIS A 290 17.86 -15.88 -52.31
CA HIS A 290 18.93 -16.29 -51.41
C HIS A 290 18.37 -16.62 -50.03
N GLU A 291 18.45 -17.89 -49.65
CA GLU A 291 18.10 -18.32 -48.29
C GLU A 291 19.25 -18.04 -47.33
N ALA A 292 18.91 -17.46 -46.18
CA ALA A 292 19.83 -17.25 -45.07
C ALA A 292 20.45 -18.57 -44.56
N SER A 293 21.69 -18.51 -44.07
CA SER A 293 22.31 -19.67 -43.40
C SER A 293 21.64 -19.96 -42.06
N ASP A 294 21.68 -21.20 -41.59
CA ASP A 294 21.05 -21.57 -40.32
C ASP A 294 21.62 -20.81 -39.12
N ILE A 295 22.90 -20.42 -39.18
CA ILE A 295 23.54 -19.54 -38.19
C ILE A 295 22.93 -18.15 -38.22
N THR A 296 22.74 -17.57 -39.41
CA THR A 296 22.13 -16.23 -39.52
C THR A 296 20.67 -16.22 -39.07
N LYS A 297 19.91 -17.30 -39.35
CA LYS A 297 18.54 -17.48 -38.84
C LYS A 297 18.52 -17.45 -37.30
N LEU A 298 19.43 -18.19 -36.67
CA LEU A 298 19.55 -18.23 -35.21
C LEU A 298 19.95 -16.87 -34.63
N ILE A 299 20.91 -16.17 -35.25
CA ILE A 299 21.36 -14.85 -34.79
C ILE A 299 20.20 -13.85 -34.78
N VAL A 300 19.40 -13.78 -35.86
CA VAL A 300 18.27 -12.84 -35.92
C VAL A 300 17.21 -13.14 -34.85
N ALA A 301 16.91 -14.42 -34.62
CA ALA A 301 15.98 -14.85 -33.58
C ALA A 301 16.49 -14.48 -32.17
N LEU A 302 17.77 -14.72 -31.89
CA LEU A 302 18.39 -14.37 -30.62
C LEU A 302 18.48 -12.87 -30.42
N VAL A 303 18.89 -12.08 -31.42
CA VAL A 303 18.94 -10.62 -31.32
C VAL A 303 17.56 -10.06 -30.99
N SER A 304 16.51 -10.53 -31.66
CA SER A 304 15.13 -10.10 -31.40
C SER A 304 14.69 -10.42 -29.97
N LEU A 305 15.03 -11.62 -29.47
CA LEU A 305 14.75 -12.03 -28.10
C LEU A 305 15.53 -11.18 -27.07
N TRP A 306 16.82 -10.94 -27.30
CA TRP A 306 17.67 -10.22 -26.36
C TRP A 306 17.33 -8.73 -26.28
N ILE A 307 16.89 -8.11 -27.38
CA ILE A 307 16.32 -6.75 -27.34
C ILE A 307 15.11 -6.71 -26.39
N LEU A 308 14.23 -7.70 -26.45
CA LEU A 308 13.08 -7.82 -25.56
C LEU A 308 13.52 -8.02 -24.09
N LEU A 309 14.44 -8.95 -23.83
CA LEU A 309 14.95 -9.25 -22.49
C LEU A 309 15.64 -8.05 -21.84
N ILE A 310 16.45 -7.30 -22.60
CA ILE A 310 17.05 -6.04 -22.14
C ILE A 310 15.94 -5.01 -21.89
N GLY A 311 14.95 -4.94 -22.77
CA GLY A 311 13.76 -4.10 -22.59
C GLY A 311 13.07 -4.34 -21.25
N PHE A 312 12.92 -5.59 -20.82
CA PHE A 312 12.33 -5.94 -19.51
C PHE A 312 13.06 -5.34 -18.30
N ARG A 313 14.36 -5.05 -18.42
CA ARG A 313 15.16 -4.50 -17.32
C ARG A 313 15.05 -2.98 -17.19
N PHE A 314 14.83 -2.27 -18.29
CA PHE A 314 14.92 -0.81 -18.35
C PHE A 314 13.60 -0.11 -18.67
N LEU A 315 12.66 -0.81 -19.31
CA LEU A 315 11.41 -0.22 -19.77
C LEU A 315 10.29 -0.42 -18.74
N SER A 316 9.33 0.49 -18.78
CA SER A 316 8.07 0.35 -18.04
C SER A 316 7.21 -0.78 -18.62
N PRO A 317 6.28 -1.37 -17.86
CA PRO A 317 5.42 -2.45 -18.36
C PRO A 317 4.63 -2.09 -19.63
N ARG A 318 4.24 -0.82 -19.81
CA ARG A 318 3.56 -0.36 -21.03
C ARG A 318 4.52 -0.32 -22.21
N ALA A 319 5.74 0.14 -22.00
CA ALA A 319 6.78 0.17 -23.02
C ALA A 319 7.27 -1.23 -23.40
N THR A 320 7.31 -2.19 -22.47
CA THR A 320 7.65 -3.58 -22.79
C THR A 320 6.57 -4.24 -23.65
N ILE A 321 5.28 -4.01 -23.39
CA ILE A 321 4.19 -4.46 -24.27
C ILE A 321 4.36 -3.90 -25.68
N LEU A 322 4.59 -2.58 -25.79
CA LEU A 322 4.80 -1.94 -27.08
C LEU A 322 6.00 -2.52 -27.81
N LEU A 323 7.11 -2.77 -27.10
CA LEU A 323 8.30 -3.40 -27.67
C LEU A 323 8.01 -4.82 -28.17
N THR A 324 7.29 -5.65 -27.40
CA THR A 324 6.88 -7.00 -27.81
C THR A 324 6.06 -6.96 -29.10
N VAL A 325 5.08 -6.07 -29.19
CA VAL A 325 4.25 -5.90 -30.40
C VAL A 325 5.09 -5.39 -31.58
N THR A 326 5.97 -4.42 -31.33
CA THR A 326 6.85 -3.83 -32.34
C THR A 326 7.81 -4.87 -32.90
N LEU A 327 8.40 -5.73 -32.07
CA LEU A 327 9.26 -6.82 -32.52
C LEU A 327 8.46 -7.92 -33.22
N GLY A 328 7.29 -8.27 -32.68
CA GLY A 328 6.41 -9.31 -33.23
C GLY A 328 5.88 -8.99 -34.64
N VAL A 329 5.64 -7.72 -34.96
CA VAL A 329 5.21 -7.25 -36.28
C VAL A 329 6.38 -6.78 -37.14
N GLY A 330 7.34 -6.09 -36.53
CA GLY A 330 8.47 -5.47 -37.22
C GLY A 330 9.43 -6.47 -37.82
N VAL A 331 9.69 -7.61 -37.17
CA VAL A 331 10.56 -8.65 -37.70
C VAL A 331 9.97 -9.30 -38.97
N PRO A 332 8.71 -9.80 -38.98
CA PRO A 332 8.08 -10.27 -40.21
C PRO A 332 8.03 -9.22 -41.32
N LEU A 333 7.73 -7.96 -40.99
CA LEU A 333 7.69 -6.87 -41.97
C LEU A 333 9.07 -6.63 -42.59
N LEU A 334 10.12 -6.59 -41.77
CA LEU A 334 11.50 -6.45 -42.25
C LEU A 334 11.89 -7.62 -43.16
N CYS A 335 11.54 -8.86 -42.78
CA CYS A 335 11.77 -10.04 -43.63
C CYS A 335 11.02 -9.93 -44.97
N ALA A 336 9.76 -9.48 -44.98
CA ALA A 336 9.01 -9.28 -46.20
C ALA A 336 9.63 -8.20 -47.11
N VAL A 337 10.12 -7.10 -46.54
CA VAL A 337 10.84 -6.04 -47.28
C VAL A 337 12.14 -6.56 -47.87
N LEU A 338 12.94 -7.29 -47.10
CA LEU A 338 14.18 -7.90 -47.60
C LEU A 338 13.92 -8.91 -48.72
N PHE A 339 12.83 -9.66 -48.63
CA PHE A 339 12.41 -10.58 -49.67
C PHE A 339 12.00 -9.85 -50.95
N LEU A 340 11.08 -8.89 -50.86
CA LEU A 340 10.47 -8.24 -52.03
C LEU A 340 11.45 -7.32 -52.79
N PHE A 341 12.39 -6.68 -52.09
CA PHE A 341 13.29 -5.70 -52.70
C PHE A 341 14.71 -6.23 -52.93
N PHE A 342 15.16 -7.23 -52.17
CA PHE A 342 16.54 -7.73 -52.23
C PHE A 342 16.65 -9.22 -52.51
N ASN A 343 15.54 -9.94 -52.71
CA ASN A 343 15.50 -11.39 -52.93
C ASN A 343 16.16 -12.21 -51.80
N TYR A 344 16.20 -11.68 -50.58
CA TYR A 344 16.74 -12.37 -49.40
C TYR A 344 15.62 -12.90 -48.51
N TRP A 345 15.63 -14.21 -48.27
CA TRP A 345 14.64 -14.88 -47.45
C TRP A 345 15.15 -15.23 -46.05
N PHE A 346 14.42 -14.74 -45.04
CA PHE A 346 14.64 -15.03 -43.62
C PHE A 346 13.34 -15.56 -42.99
N PRO A 347 13.32 -16.79 -42.42
CA PRO A 347 12.17 -17.32 -41.70
C PRO A 347 11.91 -16.53 -40.40
N PRO A 348 10.81 -15.75 -40.27
CA PRO A 348 10.62 -14.87 -39.12
C PRO A 348 9.93 -15.57 -37.94
N ILE A 349 9.30 -16.72 -38.13
CA ILE A 349 8.35 -17.27 -37.15
C ILE A 349 9.07 -17.72 -35.88
N THR A 350 10.30 -18.24 -35.97
CA THR A 350 11.10 -18.56 -34.77
C THR A 350 11.32 -17.33 -33.89
N SER A 351 11.60 -16.17 -34.48
CA SER A 351 11.79 -14.90 -33.77
C SER A 351 10.48 -14.43 -33.11
N VAL A 352 9.37 -14.52 -33.84
CA VAL A 352 8.04 -14.14 -33.33
C VAL A 352 7.62 -15.02 -32.17
N VAL A 353 7.79 -16.34 -32.28
CA VAL A 353 7.49 -17.30 -31.21
C VAL A 353 8.33 -17.01 -29.98
N GLY A 354 9.65 -16.78 -30.14
CA GLY A 354 10.52 -16.42 -29.02
C GLY A 354 10.05 -15.17 -28.28
N VAL A 355 9.71 -14.11 -29.01
CA VAL A 355 9.22 -12.84 -28.44
C VAL A 355 7.85 -13.02 -27.77
N ALA A 356 6.91 -13.68 -28.45
CA ALA A 356 5.52 -13.82 -27.99
C ALA A 356 5.40 -14.69 -26.73
N PHE A 357 6.16 -15.78 -26.63
CA PHE A 357 6.10 -16.67 -25.47
C PHE A 357 6.88 -16.13 -24.27
N THR A 358 7.95 -15.37 -24.46
CA THR A 358 8.77 -14.88 -23.33
C THR A 358 8.03 -13.82 -22.50
N TYR A 359 7.19 -12.98 -23.11
CA TYR A 359 6.47 -11.91 -22.41
C TYR A 359 5.51 -12.42 -21.31
N PRO A 360 4.61 -13.40 -21.55
CA PRO A 360 3.72 -13.94 -20.52
C PRO A 360 4.48 -14.49 -19.30
N PHE A 361 5.58 -15.20 -19.51
CA PHE A 361 6.40 -15.72 -18.40
C PHE A 361 7.01 -14.59 -17.58
N TRP A 362 7.58 -13.57 -18.24
CA TRP A 362 8.08 -12.39 -17.54
C TRP A 362 6.99 -11.65 -16.75
N ALA A 363 5.83 -11.43 -17.38
CA ALA A 363 4.71 -10.74 -16.75
C ALA A 363 4.20 -11.50 -15.52
N TRP A 364 4.13 -12.83 -15.61
CA TRP A 364 3.74 -13.68 -14.50
C TRP A 364 4.76 -13.62 -13.35
N SER A 365 6.05 -13.83 -13.62
CA SER A 365 7.11 -13.74 -12.59
C SER A 365 7.10 -12.39 -11.89
N ARG A 366 6.97 -11.29 -12.65
CA ARG A 366 6.92 -9.94 -12.08
C ARG A 366 5.66 -9.70 -11.24
N LEU A 367 4.51 -10.21 -11.67
CA LEU A 367 3.26 -10.12 -10.90
C LEU A 367 3.34 -10.94 -9.60
N ALA A 368 3.94 -12.12 -9.66
CA ALA A 368 4.15 -12.98 -8.50
C ALA A 368 5.08 -12.33 -7.46
N SER A 369 6.20 -11.76 -7.90
CA SER A 369 7.16 -11.05 -7.04
C SER A 369 6.52 -9.81 -6.38
N LEU A 370 5.81 -8.99 -7.16
CA LEU A 370 5.09 -7.82 -6.63
C LEU A 370 4.01 -8.22 -5.62
N SER A 371 3.27 -9.28 -5.91
CA SER A 371 2.24 -9.78 -5.02
C SER A 371 2.82 -10.33 -3.71
N LYS A 372 3.98 -10.98 -3.76
CA LYS A 372 4.71 -11.43 -2.57
C LYS A 372 5.16 -10.24 -1.73
N TYR A 373 5.82 -9.25 -2.34
CA TYR A 373 6.26 -8.04 -1.65
C TYR A 373 5.11 -7.31 -0.91
N PHE A 374 3.97 -7.11 -1.57
CA PHE A 374 2.81 -6.50 -0.92
C PHE A 374 2.26 -7.34 0.24
N SER A 375 2.33 -8.67 0.14
CA SER A 375 1.87 -9.56 1.20
C SER A 375 2.80 -9.46 2.41
N ASP A 376 4.12 -9.52 2.18
CA ASP A 376 5.14 -9.41 3.22
C ASP A 376 5.05 -8.04 3.94
N GLU A 377 4.83 -6.96 3.20
CA GLU A 377 4.70 -5.61 3.78
C GLU A 377 3.39 -5.45 4.58
N LEU A 378 2.28 -6.00 4.08
CA LEU A 378 1.02 -6.04 4.83
C LEU A 378 1.17 -6.89 6.10
N GLU A 379 1.90 -7.99 6.05
CA GLU A 379 2.12 -8.87 7.19
C GLU A 379 3.05 -8.22 8.23
N LYS A 380 4.06 -7.45 7.82
CA LYS A 380 4.85 -6.59 8.72
C LYS A 380 4.01 -5.54 9.41
N LEU A 381 3.16 -4.82 8.67
CA LEU A 381 2.19 -3.89 9.25
C LEU A 381 1.24 -4.61 10.22
N LEU A 382 0.96 -5.90 10.00
CA LEU A 382 0.20 -6.73 10.92
C LEU A 382 0.99 -7.24 12.14
N SER A 383 2.31 -7.34 12.03
CA SER A 383 3.17 -7.86 13.09
C SER A 383 3.33 -6.90 14.27
N ASP A 384 3.00 -5.62 14.09
CA ASP A 384 2.94 -4.63 15.17
C ASP A 384 1.63 -4.72 16.00
N PHE A 385 0.70 -5.64 15.68
CA PHE A 385 -0.55 -5.82 16.44
C PHE A 385 -0.43 -6.77 17.64
N PRO A 386 -1.20 -6.54 18.73
CA PRO A 386 -1.38 -7.49 19.83
C PRO A 386 -1.91 -8.86 19.36
N GLU A 387 -1.43 -9.96 19.95
CA GLU A 387 -1.70 -11.34 19.50
C GLU A 387 -3.19 -11.71 19.41
N GLU A 388 -4.05 -11.16 20.27
CA GLU A 388 -5.50 -11.44 20.29
C GLU A 388 -6.21 -11.08 18.97
N GLN A 389 -5.71 -10.10 18.22
CA GLN A 389 -6.30 -9.73 16.93
C GLN A 389 -5.81 -10.62 15.78
N ARG A 390 -4.60 -11.19 15.90
CA ARG A 390 -4.05 -12.18 14.95
C ARG A 390 -4.81 -13.51 15.03
N GLN A 391 -5.22 -13.93 16.23
CA GLN A 391 -5.96 -15.18 16.43
C GLN A 391 -7.39 -15.19 15.85
N LYS A 392 -7.94 -14.03 15.47
CA LYS A 392 -9.25 -13.92 14.80
C LYS A 392 -9.17 -14.10 13.28
N LEU A 393 -7.98 -14.18 12.67
CA LEU A 393 -7.88 -14.58 11.28
C LEU A 393 -8.24 -16.08 11.19
N PRO A 394 -9.21 -16.46 10.35
CA PRO A 394 -9.44 -17.87 10.10
C PRO A 394 -8.18 -18.48 9.48
N ASP A 395 -7.91 -19.75 9.76
CA ASP A 395 -6.76 -20.52 9.27
C ASP A 395 -6.87 -20.76 7.74
N ILE A 396 -6.81 -19.68 6.96
CA ILE A 396 -7.04 -19.65 5.50
C ILE A 396 -5.74 -19.89 4.72
N THR A 397 -4.63 -20.06 5.43
CA THR A 397 -3.30 -20.32 4.87
C THR A 397 -3.28 -21.52 3.91
N ALA A 398 -4.23 -22.46 4.00
CA ALA A 398 -4.24 -23.68 3.20
C ALA A 398 -5.17 -23.71 1.97
N ALA A 399 -6.20 -22.84 1.84
CA ALA A 399 -7.27 -23.04 0.85
C ALA A 399 -7.28 -22.06 -0.33
N ASP A 400 -6.96 -20.78 -0.12
CA ASP A 400 -6.94 -19.80 -1.22
C ASP A 400 -5.99 -18.60 -0.90
N PRO A 401 -4.81 -18.54 -1.55
CA PRO A 401 -3.87 -17.42 -1.40
C PRO A 401 -4.44 -16.05 -1.79
N LEU A 402 -5.46 -15.99 -2.65
CA LEU A 402 -6.10 -14.73 -3.05
C LEU A 402 -7.06 -14.23 -1.97
N GLU A 403 -7.85 -15.13 -1.39
CA GLU A 403 -8.79 -14.78 -0.32
C GLU A 403 -8.04 -14.37 0.95
N TYR A 404 -6.90 -15.02 1.25
CA TYR A 404 -5.98 -14.59 2.31
C TYR A 404 -5.53 -13.13 2.13
N LYS A 405 -5.02 -12.78 0.93
CA LYS A 405 -4.56 -11.41 0.62
C LYS A 405 -5.68 -10.38 0.72
N LYS A 406 -6.87 -10.71 0.23
CA LYS A 406 -8.05 -9.84 0.31
C LYS A 406 -8.46 -9.59 1.76
N GLN A 407 -8.38 -10.59 2.63
CA GLN A 407 -8.69 -10.44 4.05
C GLN A 407 -7.65 -9.57 4.77
N LEU A 408 -6.35 -9.76 4.50
CA LEU A 408 -5.28 -8.89 4.98
C LEU A 408 -5.55 -7.42 4.64
N LEU A 409 -5.89 -7.16 3.38
CA LEU A 409 -6.13 -5.79 2.91
C LEU A 409 -7.39 -5.17 3.56
N LYS A 410 -8.45 -5.96 3.75
CA LYS A 410 -9.64 -5.52 4.50
C LYS A 410 -9.32 -5.19 5.96
N LEU A 411 -8.50 -6.00 6.62
CA LEU A 411 -8.08 -5.76 8.01
C LEU A 411 -7.25 -4.48 8.11
N ALA A 412 -6.28 -4.29 7.22
CA ALA A 412 -5.46 -3.08 7.18
C ALA A 412 -6.31 -1.80 6.97
N ILE A 413 -7.23 -1.81 5.99
CA ILE A 413 -8.14 -0.68 5.74
C ILE A 413 -9.03 -0.42 6.96
N SER A 414 -9.65 -1.47 7.50
CA SER A 414 -10.52 -1.36 8.68
C SER A 414 -9.79 -0.75 9.85
N ARG A 415 -8.51 -1.13 10.06
CA ARG A 415 -7.67 -0.56 11.12
C ARG A 415 -7.32 0.89 10.88
N ILE A 416 -6.96 1.30 9.65
CA ILE A 416 -6.69 2.70 9.33
C ILE A 416 -7.93 3.56 9.62
N VAL A 417 -9.11 3.09 9.21
CA VAL A 417 -10.38 3.78 9.48
C VAL A 417 -10.68 3.81 10.99
N PHE A 418 -10.50 2.69 11.68
CA PHE A 418 -10.68 2.59 13.13
C PHE A 418 -9.75 3.54 13.87
N MET A 419 -8.45 3.56 13.54
CA MET A 419 -7.46 4.39 14.21
C MET A 419 -7.74 5.88 13.96
N ARG A 420 -8.15 6.25 12.74
CA ARG A 420 -8.60 7.61 12.41
C ARG A 420 -9.83 8.02 13.23
N ARG A 421 -10.84 7.14 13.35
CA ARG A 421 -12.03 7.40 14.18
C ARG A 421 -11.68 7.47 15.66
N PHE A 422 -10.90 6.52 16.16
CA PHE A 422 -10.45 6.47 17.54
C PHE A 422 -9.69 7.74 17.94
N ILE A 423 -8.75 8.22 17.11
CA ILE A 423 -8.04 9.48 17.37
C ILE A 423 -9.01 10.66 17.35
N ALA A 424 -9.90 10.74 16.35
CA ALA A 424 -10.87 11.83 16.26
C ALA A 424 -11.84 11.86 17.46
N ASP A 425 -12.38 10.70 17.85
CA ASP A 425 -13.29 10.55 18.99
C ASP A 425 -12.54 10.83 20.30
N SER A 426 -11.32 10.31 20.46
CA SER A 426 -10.50 10.57 21.65
C SER A 426 -10.24 12.05 21.80
N LEU A 427 -9.84 12.75 20.73
CA LEU A 427 -9.62 14.20 20.75
C LEU A 427 -10.92 14.97 21.04
N TYR A 428 -12.06 14.55 20.47
CA TYR A 428 -13.35 15.22 20.68
C TYR A 428 -13.89 15.03 22.11
N TYR A 429 -13.64 13.91 22.76
CA TYR A 429 -14.09 13.62 24.13
C TYR A 429 -13.05 13.90 25.23
N LEU A 430 -11.92 14.53 24.91
CA LEU A 430 -10.97 14.99 25.94
C LEU A 430 -11.67 15.91 26.96
N PRO A 431 -11.38 15.76 28.27
CA PRO A 431 -12.05 16.53 29.32
C PRO A 431 -11.61 18.00 29.37
N ASP A 432 -10.35 18.29 29.03
CA ASP A 432 -9.81 19.66 29.02
C ASP A 432 -10.21 20.39 27.73
N VAL A 433 -10.38 21.70 27.81
CA VAL A 433 -10.79 22.53 26.66
C VAL A 433 -9.65 22.60 25.65
N PHE A 434 -9.96 22.26 24.39
CA PHE A 434 -8.97 22.12 23.32
C PHE A 434 -9.43 22.77 22.01
N PHE A 435 -8.58 23.62 21.44
CA PHE A 435 -8.77 24.24 20.12
C PHE A 435 -7.54 24.05 19.23
N VAL A 436 -7.77 23.83 17.94
CA VAL A 436 -6.73 23.87 16.89
C VAL A 436 -7.10 24.93 15.88
N THR A 437 -6.14 25.79 15.55
CA THR A 437 -6.30 26.90 14.61
C THR A 437 -5.48 26.71 13.35
N ASP A 438 -5.86 27.39 12.26
CA ASP A 438 -5.02 27.54 11.07
C ASP A 438 -3.98 28.65 11.26
N LYS A 439 -3.12 28.83 10.25
CA LYS A 439 -2.16 29.93 10.16
C LYS A 439 -2.79 31.34 10.25
N ASP A 440 -4.08 31.46 9.95
CA ASP A 440 -4.85 32.70 9.97
C ASP A 440 -5.63 32.85 11.29
N ASN A 441 -5.32 32.03 12.31
CA ASN A 441 -5.90 31.99 13.66
C ASN A 441 -7.40 31.62 13.71
N ASN A 442 -7.92 30.96 12.68
CA ASN A 442 -9.30 30.46 12.66
C ASN A 442 -9.38 29.04 13.20
N ILE A 443 -10.40 28.75 14.00
CA ILE A 443 -10.60 27.43 14.61
C ILE A 443 -10.96 26.41 13.52
N ILE A 444 -10.13 25.37 13.41
CA ILE A 444 -10.34 24.20 12.52
C ILE A 444 -10.93 23.03 13.30
N LEU A 445 -10.50 22.85 14.56
CA LEU A 445 -10.94 21.75 15.42
C LEU A 445 -11.19 22.27 16.83
N LEU A 446 -12.28 21.80 17.43
CA LEU A 446 -12.61 21.99 18.84
C LEU A 446 -13.16 20.68 19.39
N ASN A 447 -12.90 20.42 20.67
CA ASN A 447 -13.45 19.26 21.36
C ASN A 447 -14.75 19.61 22.10
N LYS A 448 -15.43 18.60 22.66
CA LYS A 448 -16.69 18.77 23.37
C LYS A 448 -16.58 19.73 24.57
N ALA A 449 -15.47 19.69 25.30
CA ALA A 449 -15.23 20.60 26.41
C ALA A 449 -15.13 22.07 25.93
N ALA A 450 -14.42 22.31 24.83
CA ALA A 450 -14.34 23.60 24.18
C ALA A 450 -15.72 24.09 23.68
N GLU A 451 -16.51 23.20 23.07
CA GLU A 451 -17.87 23.52 22.61
C GLU A 451 -18.75 24.02 23.77
N ASN A 452 -18.73 23.29 24.89
CA ASN A 452 -19.46 23.68 26.10
C ASN A 452 -18.99 25.04 26.64
N LEU A 453 -17.68 25.27 26.73
CA LEU A 453 -17.14 26.56 27.20
C LEU A 453 -17.54 27.71 26.26
N THR A 454 -17.51 27.50 24.95
CA THR A 454 -17.92 28.54 23.99
C THR A 454 -19.39 28.91 24.14
N ALA A 455 -20.25 27.93 24.39
CA ALA A 455 -21.66 28.16 24.66
C ALA A 455 -21.88 28.89 25.99
N GLU A 456 -21.14 28.52 27.05
CA GLU A 456 -21.18 29.20 28.35
C GLU A 456 -20.76 30.68 28.25
N LEU A 457 -19.76 30.98 27.42
CA LEU A 457 -19.28 32.35 27.19
C LEU A 457 -20.18 33.16 26.23
N GLY A 458 -21.31 32.60 25.78
CA GLY A 458 -22.28 33.29 24.94
C GLY A 458 -21.86 33.47 23.47
N ALA A 459 -20.80 32.79 23.03
CA ALA A 459 -20.34 32.81 21.64
C ALA A 459 -20.98 31.66 20.85
N GLN A 460 -21.81 31.98 19.85
CA GLN A 460 -22.28 30.97 18.88
C GLN A 460 -21.12 30.59 17.96
N TYR A 461 -20.63 29.35 18.11
CA TYR A 461 -19.60 28.83 17.23
C TYR A 461 -20.08 28.75 15.78
N HIS A 462 -19.26 29.24 14.86
CA HIS A 462 -19.42 29.06 13.42
C HIS A 462 -18.09 28.53 12.87
N TYR A 463 -18.15 27.69 11.83
CA TYR A 463 -16.96 27.11 11.21
C TYR A 463 -15.96 28.19 10.80
N ARG A 464 -14.68 28.03 11.18
CA ARG A 464 -13.60 29.02 11.01
C ARG A 464 -13.80 30.36 11.76
N MET A 465 -14.45 30.33 12.92
CA MET A 465 -14.43 31.48 13.82
C MET A 465 -12.99 31.80 14.29
N PRO A 466 -12.56 33.08 14.35
CA PRO A 466 -11.28 33.48 14.92
C PRO A 466 -11.21 33.16 16.41
N ILE A 467 -10.11 32.56 16.87
CA ILE A 467 -9.93 32.19 18.29
C ILE A 467 -9.93 33.40 19.24
N SER A 468 -9.55 34.58 18.74
CA SER A 468 -9.61 35.84 19.48
C SER A 468 -11.01 36.14 20.02
N THR A 469 -12.07 35.69 19.36
CA THR A 469 -13.46 35.87 19.80
C THR A 469 -13.69 35.23 21.17
N ILE A 470 -13.09 34.07 21.42
CA ILE A 470 -13.21 33.33 22.67
C ILE A 470 -12.25 33.92 23.71
N LEU A 471 -10.98 34.13 23.32
CA LEU A 471 -9.95 34.66 24.23
C LEU A 471 -10.24 36.07 24.73
N ASN A 472 -11.00 36.89 23.99
CA ASN A 472 -11.42 38.22 24.43
C ASN A 472 -12.35 38.21 25.66
N HIS A 473 -13.01 37.10 25.96
CA HIS A 473 -13.84 36.92 27.16
C HIS A 473 -13.00 36.51 28.38
N LEU A 474 -11.69 36.36 28.21
CA LEU A 474 -10.73 36.02 29.26
C LEU A 474 -9.82 37.21 29.56
N HIS A 475 -9.50 37.40 30.83
CA HIS A 475 -8.60 38.45 31.31
C HIS A 475 -7.51 37.87 32.23
N ASN A 476 -6.40 38.59 32.38
CA ASN A 476 -5.33 38.25 33.32
C ASN A 476 -5.64 38.75 34.75
N GLU A 477 -4.76 38.44 35.73
CA GLU A 477 -4.94 38.88 37.14
C GLU A 477 -5.05 40.40 37.31
N GLU A 478 -4.52 41.19 36.36
CA GLU A 478 -4.56 42.65 36.36
C GLU A 478 -5.80 43.23 35.65
N GLY A 479 -6.68 42.38 35.12
CA GLY A 479 -7.91 42.79 34.42
C GLY A 479 -7.72 43.14 32.95
N HIS A 480 -6.54 42.93 32.37
CA HIS A 480 -6.28 43.13 30.94
C HIS A 480 -6.76 41.91 30.13
N ARG A 481 -7.42 42.16 29.00
CA ARG A 481 -7.89 41.12 28.07
C ARG A 481 -6.71 40.38 27.43
N ILE A 482 -6.89 39.08 27.18
CA ILE A 482 -5.85 38.25 26.61
C ILE A 482 -5.72 38.48 25.11
N ASN A 483 -4.59 39.04 24.69
CA ASN A 483 -4.26 39.19 23.28
C ASN A 483 -3.50 37.96 22.77
N PHE A 484 -4.11 37.21 21.85
CA PHE A 484 -3.53 36.00 21.27
C PHE A 484 -2.14 36.25 20.66
N ASP A 485 -1.92 37.36 19.95
CA ASP A 485 -0.63 37.64 19.30
C ASP A 485 0.51 37.87 20.30
N GLN A 486 0.19 38.34 21.51
CA GLN A 486 1.17 38.51 22.58
C GLN A 486 1.51 37.18 23.26
N VAL A 487 0.51 36.33 23.52
CA VAL A 487 0.72 35.03 24.18
C VAL A 487 1.42 34.04 23.25
N ARG A 488 1.10 34.10 21.95
CA ARG A 488 1.68 33.24 20.90
C ARG A 488 3.18 33.39 20.74
N ASN A 489 3.72 34.61 20.88
CA ASN A 489 5.14 34.89 20.65
C ASN A 489 6.06 34.44 21.79
N ASN A 490 5.51 34.13 22.97
CA ASN A 490 6.32 33.81 24.15
C ASN A 490 6.23 32.34 24.62
N GLU A 491 5.41 31.47 24.03
CA GLU A 491 5.18 30.08 24.51
C GLU A 491 4.89 30.02 26.03
N ILE A 492 4.08 30.97 26.56
CA ILE A 492 3.86 31.13 28.00
C ILE A 492 2.56 30.44 28.44
N ASN A 493 2.65 29.66 29.52
CA ASN A 493 1.53 29.29 30.38
C ASN A 493 1.03 30.55 31.09
N SER A 494 -0.18 31.00 30.80
CA SER A 494 -0.77 32.19 31.45
C SER A 494 -2.03 31.79 32.19
N GLN A 495 -2.13 32.20 33.45
CA GLN A 495 -3.38 32.10 34.18
C GLN A 495 -4.36 33.16 33.67
N CYS A 496 -5.60 32.75 33.49
CA CYS A 496 -6.65 33.60 32.96
C CYS A 496 -7.97 33.37 33.70
N TYR A 497 -8.81 34.39 33.70
CA TYR A 497 -10.05 34.44 34.43
C TYR A 497 -11.18 34.78 33.48
N ALA A 498 -12.28 34.07 33.60
CA ALA A 498 -13.52 34.39 32.88
C ALA A 498 -14.38 35.33 33.72
N GLU A 499 -15.28 36.07 33.06
CA GLU A 499 -16.21 37.00 33.74
C GLU A 499 -17.15 36.31 34.74
N ASN A 500 -17.36 35.01 34.59
CA ASN A 500 -18.15 34.18 35.51
C ASN A 500 -17.38 33.72 36.77
N GLY A 501 -16.13 34.16 36.96
CA GLY A 501 -15.30 33.84 38.13
C GLY A 501 -14.53 32.52 38.03
N ARG A 502 -14.59 31.80 36.90
CA ARG A 502 -13.73 30.61 36.67
C ARG A 502 -12.30 31.03 36.34
N ALA A 503 -11.35 30.28 36.85
CA ALA A 503 -9.93 30.46 36.58
C ALA A 503 -9.42 29.31 35.70
N PHE A 504 -8.63 29.64 34.69
CA PHE A 504 -8.05 28.70 33.73
C PHE A 504 -6.53 28.88 33.61
N ASP A 505 -5.81 27.82 33.28
CA ASP A 505 -4.41 27.83 32.83
C ASP A 505 -4.40 27.70 31.30
N LEU A 506 -4.03 28.77 30.59
CA LEU A 506 -3.94 28.82 29.14
C LEU A 506 -2.56 28.34 28.67
N ARG A 507 -2.55 27.33 27.80
CA ARG A 507 -1.34 26.80 27.18
C ARG A 507 -1.45 26.83 25.65
N ILE A 508 -0.39 27.27 25.00
CA ILE A 508 -0.34 27.40 23.53
C ILE A 508 0.91 26.70 23.00
N ALA A 509 0.73 25.85 21.99
CA ALA A 509 1.81 25.15 21.30
C ALA A 509 1.66 25.28 19.77
N ALA A 510 2.77 25.37 19.06
CA ALA A 510 2.77 25.45 17.60
C ALA A 510 2.66 24.05 16.95
N CYS A 511 1.72 23.87 16.02
CA CYS A 511 1.63 22.66 15.19
C CYS A 511 2.55 22.80 13.96
N ARG A 512 3.58 21.97 13.83
CA ARG A 512 4.52 21.97 12.70
C ARG A 512 4.35 20.68 11.88
N GLN A 513 3.87 20.78 10.65
CA GLN A 513 3.81 19.65 9.72
C GLN A 513 4.96 19.68 8.70
N VAL A 514 5.57 20.85 8.48
CA VAL A 514 6.75 21.06 7.61
C VAL A 514 7.88 21.76 8.38
N ILE A 515 9.12 21.34 8.12
CA ILE A 515 10.34 21.91 8.73
C ILE A 515 10.41 23.41 8.38
N ASN A 516 10.24 24.28 9.39
CA ASN A 516 10.43 25.75 9.43
C ASN A 516 9.22 26.71 9.38
N GLN A 517 7.96 26.28 9.26
CA GLN A 517 6.81 27.18 9.51
C GLN A 517 5.67 26.47 10.26
N PRO A 518 5.07 27.09 11.30
CA PRO A 518 3.92 26.51 11.97
C PRO A 518 2.66 26.63 11.09
N ASP A 519 1.99 25.50 10.86
CA ASP A 519 0.77 25.43 10.04
C ASP A 519 -0.48 25.85 10.83
N GLY A 520 -0.35 26.04 12.14
CA GLY A 520 -1.42 26.40 13.06
C GLY A 520 -1.00 26.36 14.54
N TRP A 521 -1.95 26.63 15.42
CA TRP A 521 -1.73 26.64 16.88
C TRP A 521 -2.70 25.71 17.60
N LEU A 522 -2.16 24.99 18.58
CA LEU A 522 -2.89 24.15 19.54
C LEU A 522 -3.02 24.93 20.85
N ILE A 523 -4.26 25.10 21.32
CA ILE A 523 -4.61 25.99 22.43
C ILE A 523 -5.42 25.18 23.43
N MET A 524 -4.97 25.15 24.68
CA MET A 524 -5.63 24.43 25.76
C MET A 524 -5.98 25.37 26.91
N LEU A 525 -7.14 25.17 27.52
CA LEU A 525 -7.57 25.84 28.75
C LEU A 525 -7.87 24.78 29.81
N ILE A 526 -7.09 24.76 30.88
CA ILE A 526 -7.24 23.81 32.00
C ILE A 526 -7.95 24.54 33.15
N ASP A 527 -9.07 24.02 33.66
CA ASP A 527 -9.79 24.65 34.78
C ASP A 527 -9.01 24.49 36.09
N ILE A 528 -8.64 25.61 36.71
CA ILE A 528 -7.91 25.68 37.98
C ILE A 528 -8.72 26.38 39.08
N SER A 529 -10.03 26.57 38.88
CA SER A 529 -10.93 27.30 39.80
C SER A 529 -10.90 26.71 41.21
N ALA A 530 -11.01 25.38 41.32
CA ALA A 530 -10.98 24.70 42.62
C ALA A 530 -9.66 24.93 43.37
N VAL A 531 -8.54 24.82 42.65
CA VAL A 531 -7.20 25.02 43.21
C VAL A 531 -7.01 26.46 43.72
N LYS A 532 -7.44 27.46 42.93
CA LYS A 532 -7.34 28.87 43.32
C LYS A 532 -8.20 29.20 44.55
N SER A 533 -9.44 28.71 44.61
CA SER A 533 -10.33 28.94 45.75
C SER A 533 -9.79 28.38 47.08
N ALA A 534 -9.15 27.21 47.03
CA ALA A 534 -8.51 26.58 48.19
C ALA A 534 -7.29 27.37 48.67
N GLU A 535 -6.47 27.86 47.73
CA GLU A 535 -5.29 28.68 48.03
C GLU A 535 -5.67 29.98 48.76
N GLU A 536 -6.71 30.67 48.30
CA GLU A 536 -7.19 31.91 48.93
C GLU A 536 -7.76 31.68 50.34
N GLN A 537 -8.50 30.58 50.56
CA GLN A 537 -9.02 30.24 51.88
C GLN A 537 -7.87 30.00 52.87
N ARG A 538 -6.84 29.26 52.45
CA ARG A 538 -5.64 29.00 53.25
C ARG A 538 -4.93 30.29 53.63
N GLN A 539 -4.74 31.20 52.69
CA GLN A 539 -4.07 32.49 52.95
C GLN A 539 -4.85 33.37 53.94
N ARG A 540 -6.19 33.41 53.85
CA ARG A 540 -7.04 34.16 54.79
C ARG A 540 -6.90 33.66 56.23
N ILE A 541 -6.84 32.34 56.43
CA ILE A 541 -6.67 31.72 57.76
C ILE A 541 -5.31 32.08 58.37
N LEU A 542 -4.22 31.97 57.59
CA LEU A 542 -2.86 32.29 58.06
C LEU A 542 -2.71 33.76 58.50
N HIS A 543 -3.34 34.68 57.76
CA HIS A 543 -3.29 36.10 58.09
C HIS A 543 -3.95 36.42 59.45
N LEU A 544 -5.13 35.85 59.70
CA LEU A 544 -5.86 36.05 60.96
C LEU A 544 -5.13 35.46 62.18
N LEU A 545 -4.53 34.27 62.03
CA LEU A 545 -3.76 33.64 63.12
C LEU A 545 -2.56 34.48 63.56
N SER A 546 -1.85 35.04 62.58
CA SER A 546 -0.67 35.89 62.83
C SER A 546 -1.01 37.15 63.62
N HIS A 547 -2.23 37.66 63.50
CA HIS A 547 -2.72 38.82 64.23
C HIS A 547 -3.01 38.49 65.71
N ASP A 548 -3.73 37.40 65.96
CA ASP A 548 -4.23 37.07 67.29
C ASP A 548 -3.18 36.43 68.21
N MET A 549 -2.15 35.79 67.66
CA MET A 549 -0.98 35.35 68.42
C MET A 549 -0.07 36.50 68.87
N ARG A 550 0.00 37.59 68.08
CA ARG A 550 0.88 38.74 68.39
C ARG A 550 0.43 39.50 69.64
N SER A 551 -0.88 39.67 69.82
CA SER A 551 -1.46 40.43 70.95
C SER A 551 -1.05 39.93 72.35
N PRO A 552 -1.20 38.63 72.70
CA PRO A 552 -0.76 38.11 73.99
C PRO A 552 0.76 38.14 74.15
N GLN A 553 1.54 37.94 73.07
CA GLN A 553 3.00 38.02 73.12
C GLN A 553 3.50 39.45 73.43
N ILE A 554 2.93 40.47 72.80
CA ILE A 554 3.21 41.88 73.12
C ILE A 554 2.89 42.18 74.59
N SER A 555 1.79 41.62 75.11
CA SER A 555 1.37 41.79 76.51
C SER A 555 2.35 41.12 77.50
N ILE A 556 2.87 39.93 77.17
CA ILE A 556 3.90 39.25 77.96
C ILE A 556 5.19 40.07 77.99
N LEU A 557 5.65 40.55 76.83
CA LEU A 557 6.87 41.35 76.72
C LEU A 557 6.77 42.65 77.53
N ALA A 558 5.63 43.33 77.48
CA ALA A 558 5.39 44.54 78.28
C ALA A 558 5.40 44.26 79.80
N LEU A 559 4.88 43.10 80.23
CA LEU A 559 4.92 42.69 81.63
C LEU A 559 6.33 42.31 82.10
N ILE A 560 7.12 41.66 81.25
CA ILE A 560 8.53 41.33 81.53
C ILE A 560 9.38 42.61 81.61
N ASP A 561 9.22 43.56 80.69
CA ASP A 561 9.92 44.85 80.71
C ASP A 561 9.54 45.70 81.93
N ARG A 562 8.27 45.67 82.34
CA ARG A 562 7.84 46.28 83.60
C ARG A 562 8.50 45.62 84.82
N PHE A 563 8.61 44.30 84.81
CA PHE A 563 9.25 43.54 85.88
C PHE A 563 10.75 43.82 85.97
N SER A 564 11.46 43.91 84.84
CA SER A 564 12.92 44.15 84.81
C SER A 564 13.32 45.57 85.24
N ARG A 565 12.45 46.57 85.03
CA ARG A 565 12.70 47.97 85.40
C ARG A 565 12.34 48.32 86.85
N THR A 566 11.63 47.44 87.56
CA THR A 566 11.16 47.71 88.92
C THR A 566 11.93 46.84 89.92
N SER A 567 12.62 47.44 90.90
CA SER A 567 13.16 46.71 92.04
C SER A 567 12.00 46.27 92.95
N CYS A 568 11.34 45.16 92.62
CA CYS A 568 10.21 44.62 93.38
C CYS A 568 10.64 44.31 94.82
N SER A 569 10.32 45.20 95.76
CA SER A 569 10.57 45.03 97.19
C SER A 569 9.49 44.21 97.90
N LYS A 570 8.43 43.80 97.18
CA LYS A 570 7.32 42.98 97.69
C LYS A 570 7.10 41.74 96.82
N GLU A 571 7.25 40.58 97.42
CA GLU A 571 7.07 39.25 96.82
C GLU A 571 5.68 39.06 96.16
N LYS A 572 4.64 39.68 96.71
CA LYS A 572 3.27 39.63 96.16
C LYS A 572 3.13 40.25 94.76
N GLU A 573 3.80 41.37 94.47
CA GLU A 573 3.68 42.03 93.15
C GLU A 573 4.41 41.24 92.06
N ALA A 574 5.55 40.62 92.41
CA ALA A 574 6.25 39.70 91.53
C ALA A 574 5.38 38.46 91.21
N GLN A 575 4.73 37.89 92.23
CA GLN A 575 3.82 36.76 92.08
C GLN A 575 2.66 37.08 91.11
N GLU A 576 2.08 38.28 91.20
CA GLU A 576 0.98 38.72 90.31
C GLU A 576 1.43 38.87 88.86
N ILE A 577 2.60 39.45 88.61
CA ILE A 577 3.15 39.62 87.26
C ILE A 577 3.47 38.24 86.64
N ILE A 578 4.12 37.36 87.40
CA ILE A 578 4.41 35.98 86.97
C ILE A 578 3.10 35.24 86.65
N THR A 579 2.07 35.41 87.48
CA THR A 579 0.74 34.80 87.23
C THR A 579 0.13 35.32 85.93
N LYS A 580 0.21 36.62 85.65
CA LYS A 580 -0.28 37.21 84.40
C LYS A 580 0.50 36.73 83.17
N ILE A 581 1.83 36.65 83.26
CA ILE A 581 2.69 36.09 82.20
C ILE A 581 2.31 34.63 81.95
N SER A 582 2.17 33.82 83.00
CA SER A 582 1.76 32.42 82.89
C SER A 582 0.40 32.28 82.21
N ASN A 583 -0.57 33.15 82.55
CA ASN A 583 -1.89 33.14 81.92
C ASN A 583 -1.84 33.51 80.43
N TYR A 584 -1.07 34.53 80.03
CA TYR A 584 -0.90 34.87 78.63
C TYR A 584 -0.12 33.78 77.86
N ALA A 585 0.90 33.19 78.45
CA ALA A 585 1.67 32.10 77.82
C ALA A 585 0.80 30.86 77.61
N ARG A 586 0.01 30.46 78.62
CA ARG A 586 -0.98 29.37 78.50
C ARG A 586 -2.06 29.70 77.46
N ARG A 587 -2.48 30.96 77.34
CA ARG A 587 -3.44 31.40 76.31
C ARG A 587 -2.86 31.30 74.90
N THR A 588 -1.61 31.71 74.69
CA THR A 588 -0.92 31.57 73.40
C THR A 588 -0.69 30.11 73.04
N LEU A 589 -0.31 29.27 74.02
CA LEU A 589 -0.17 27.82 73.80
C LEU A 589 -1.51 27.20 73.40
N GLY A 590 -2.59 27.56 74.10
CA GLY A 590 -3.95 27.14 73.73
C GLY A 590 -4.39 27.63 72.35
N LEU A 591 -3.91 28.80 71.87
CA LEU A 591 -4.14 29.26 70.50
C LEU A 591 -3.41 28.37 69.48
N ALA A 592 -2.16 28.01 69.75
CA ALA A 592 -1.37 27.14 68.89
C ALA A 592 -1.97 25.73 68.82
N ASP A 593 -2.31 25.12 69.96
CA ASP A 593 -2.88 23.78 70.01
C ASP A 593 -4.23 23.71 69.29
N ASN A 594 -5.11 24.70 69.49
CA ASN A 594 -6.39 24.75 68.80
C ASN A 594 -6.25 24.95 67.28
N PHE A 595 -5.21 25.67 66.83
CA PHE A 595 -4.92 25.81 65.41
C PHE A 595 -4.41 24.50 64.81
N THR A 596 -3.45 23.84 65.45
CA THR A 596 -2.95 22.53 64.99
C THR A 596 -4.10 21.53 64.86
N ARG A 597 -5.04 21.55 65.81
CA ARG A 597 -6.26 20.71 65.76
C ARG A 597 -7.20 21.06 64.63
N LEU A 598 -7.40 22.36 64.35
CA LEU A 598 -8.21 22.79 63.20
C LEU A 598 -7.54 22.38 61.87
N ALA A 599 -6.22 22.50 61.77
CA ALA A 599 -5.45 22.07 60.60
C ALA A 599 -5.53 20.54 60.40
N GLN A 600 -5.49 19.76 61.49
CA GLN A 600 -5.74 18.31 61.44
C GLN A 600 -7.16 18.00 60.98
N ALA A 601 -8.17 18.72 61.47
CA ALA A 601 -9.55 18.59 61.00
C ALA A 601 -9.75 19.03 59.53
N GLU A 602 -8.81 19.76 58.92
CA GLU A 602 -8.81 20.11 57.49
C GLU A 602 -7.93 19.17 56.63
N ALA A 603 -7.11 18.32 57.25
CA ALA A 603 -6.24 17.39 56.55
C ALA A 603 -7.05 16.42 55.66
N PRO A 604 -6.51 16.00 54.49
CA PRO A 604 -7.22 15.13 53.57
C PRO A 604 -7.39 13.69 54.09
N GLU A 605 -6.56 13.26 55.04
CA GLU A 605 -6.55 11.89 55.55
C GLU A 605 -7.15 11.84 56.97
N TYR A 606 -8.31 11.22 57.11
CA TYR A 606 -8.93 10.84 58.38
C TYR A 606 -8.70 9.34 58.60
N GLN A 607 -8.50 8.93 59.85
CA GLN A 607 -8.42 7.51 60.19
C GLN A 607 -9.82 6.97 60.46
N TRP A 608 -10.53 6.63 59.39
CA TRP A 608 -11.86 6.04 59.46
C TRP A 608 -11.80 4.66 60.12
N MET A 609 -12.51 4.51 61.24
CA MET A 609 -12.67 3.26 61.98
C MET A 609 -14.11 3.15 62.47
N ASP A 610 -14.48 1.94 62.90
CA ASP A 610 -15.77 1.71 63.54
C ASP A 610 -15.69 2.18 64.99
N VAL A 611 -16.39 3.26 65.29
CA VAL A 611 -16.32 3.95 66.58
C VAL A 611 -17.60 3.73 67.36
N GLU A 612 -17.48 3.12 68.52
CA GLU A 612 -18.56 2.99 69.48
C GLU A 612 -18.78 4.32 70.23
N ILE A 613 -19.95 4.94 70.05
CA ILE A 613 -20.26 6.26 70.62
C ILE A 613 -20.27 6.26 72.15
N GLU A 614 -20.69 5.15 72.76
CA GLU A 614 -20.64 4.94 74.22
C GLU A 614 -19.23 5.14 74.77
N GLY A 615 -18.26 4.45 74.18
CA GLY A 615 -16.86 4.49 74.62
C GLY A 615 -16.32 5.90 74.55
N VAL A 616 -16.54 6.56 73.41
CA VAL A 616 -16.06 7.94 73.18
C VAL A 616 -16.71 8.95 74.13
N MET A 617 -18.03 8.85 74.37
CA MET A 617 -18.73 9.74 75.30
C MET A 617 -18.26 9.52 76.73
N THR A 618 -18.01 8.27 77.13
CA THR A 618 -17.51 7.94 78.47
C THR A 618 -16.12 8.52 78.68
N SER A 619 -15.19 8.34 77.73
CA SER A 619 -13.85 8.93 77.79
C SER A 619 -13.89 10.47 77.88
N ALA A 620 -14.77 11.12 77.10
CA ALA A 620 -14.94 12.57 77.14
C ALA A 620 -15.47 13.08 78.51
N VAL A 621 -16.37 12.33 79.15
CA VAL A 621 -16.89 12.66 80.49
C VAL A 621 -15.81 12.48 81.56
N ASP A 622 -15.04 11.39 81.48
CA ASP A 622 -13.95 11.09 82.42
C ASP A 622 -12.85 12.16 82.39
N GLU A 623 -12.46 12.65 81.20
CA GLU A 623 -11.48 13.73 81.06
C GLU A 623 -11.93 15.00 81.81
N LEU A 624 -13.23 15.32 81.77
CA LEU A 624 -13.80 16.54 82.34
C LEU A 624 -14.28 16.37 83.78
N TRP A 625 -14.20 15.17 84.35
CA TRP A 625 -14.71 14.86 85.68
C TRP A 625 -14.09 15.75 86.77
N ILE A 626 -12.76 15.95 86.75
CA ILE A 626 -12.06 16.80 87.72
C ILE A 626 -12.51 18.26 87.62
N GLN A 627 -12.69 18.77 86.40
CA GLN A 627 -13.10 20.15 86.14
C GLN A 627 -14.54 20.39 86.59
N ALA A 628 -15.45 19.44 86.31
CA ALA A 628 -16.84 19.49 86.73
C ALA A 628 -16.98 19.38 88.26
N ASN A 629 -16.26 18.45 88.89
CA ASN A 629 -16.32 18.22 90.34
C ASN A 629 -15.79 19.43 91.15
N LYS A 630 -14.75 20.12 90.65
CA LYS A 630 -14.26 21.38 91.25
C LYS A 630 -15.35 22.46 91.34
N ARG A 631 -16.31 22.45 90.42
CA ARG A 631 -17.46 23.36 90.38
C ARG A 631 -18.76 22.74 90.91
N GLN A 632 -18.69 21.54 91.48
CA GLN A 632 -19.85 20.76 91.93
C GLN A 632 -20.91 20.55 90.84
N ILE A 633 -20.49 20.49 89.57
CA ILE A 633 -21.39 20.23 88.44
C ILE A 633 -21.50 18.72 88.25
N LYS A 634 -22.73 18.19 88.25
CA LYS A 634 -22.99 16.78 87.99
C LYS A 634 -23.14 16.54 86.48
N ILE A 635 -22.30 15.70 85.90
CA ILE A 635 -22.47 15.23 84.51
C ILE A 635 -23.24 13.91 84.57
N THR A 636 -24.40 13.85 83.92
CA THR A 636 -25.21 12.62 83.82
C THR A 636 -25.17 12.11 82.38
N LEU A 637 -24.60 10.93 82.20
CA LEU A 637 -24.70 10.14 80.98
C LEU A 637 -25.87 9.17 81.18
N ASN A 638 -26.92 9.29 80.35
CA ASN A 638 -28.08 8.41 80.45
C ASN A 638 -27.82 7.10 79.69
N ASP A 639 -28.25 5.98 80.26
CA ASP A 639 -28.11 4.64 79.66
C ASP A 639 -28.78 4.57 78.27
N TRP A 640 -28.12 3.88 77.34
CA TRP A 640 -28.65 3.49 76.02
C TRP A 640 -28.93 1.99 75.99
N GLU A 641 -29.89 1.56 75.18
CA GLU A 641 -30.35 0.17 75.16
C GLU A 641 -29.46 -0.78 74.32
N GLU A 642 -28.73 -0.25 73.33
CA GLU A 642 -27.91 -1.02 72.37
C GLU A 642 -26.61 -0.26 72.03
N PRO A 643 -25.48 -0.95 71.72
CA PRO A 643 -24.24 -0.31 71.30
C PRO A 643 -24.42 0.32 69.91
N LEU A 644 -24.04 1.60 69.77
CA LEU A 644 -24.20 2.37 68.54
C LEU A 644 -22.84 2.68 67.92
N PHE A 645 -22.62 2.15 66.71
CA PHE A 645 -21.39 2.34 65.94
C PHE A 645 -21.58 3.40 64.86
N VAL A 646 -20.59 4.26 64.70
CA VAL A 646 -20.48 5.22 63.59
C VAL A 646 -19.14 5.04 62.90
N GLU A 647 -19.07 5.29 61.60
CA GLU A 647 -17.80 5.34 60.88
C GLU A 647 -17.13 6.71 61.16
N GLY A 648 -15.94 6.72 61.75
CA GLY A 648 -15.30 7.97 62.12
C GLY A 648 -13.87 7.85 62.64
N ASP A 649 -13.25 9.01 62.83
CA ASP A 649 -11.97 9.14 63.52
C ASP A 649 -12.24 9.29 65.03
N PRO A 650 -11.89 8.29 65.86
CA PRO A 650 -12.24 8.27 67.28
C PRO A 650 -11.62 9.43 68.05
N ALA A 651 -10.39 9.83 67.72
CA ALA A 651 -9.71 10.93 68.41
C ALA A 651 -10.37 12.28 68.09
N LEU A 652 -10.82 12.48 66.85
CA LEU A 652 -11.54 13.69 66.45
C LEU A 652 -12.95 13.73 67.06
N LEU A 653 -13.67 12.60 67.08
CA LEU A 653 -14.99 12.49 67.69
C LEU A 653 -14.96 12.68 69.21
N GLU A 654 -14.00 12.06 69.92
CA GLU A 654 -13.79 12.29 71.35
C GLU A 654 -13.59 13.78 71.64
N ARG A 655 -12.77 14.44 70.82
CA ARG A 655 -12.52 15.86 70.93
C ARG A 655 -13.75 16.72 70.68
N VAL A 656 -14.64 16.32 69.77
CA VAL A 656 -15.93 17.00 69.55
C VAL A 656 -16.73 17.02 70.85
N PHE A 657 -16.89 15.87 71.49
CA PHE A 657 -17.69 15.76 72.71
C PHE A 657 -17.02 16.44 73.90
N ILE A 658 -15.69 16.34 74.05
CA ILE A 658 -14.95 17.12 75.06
C ILE A 658 -15.22 18.62 74.89
N ASN A 659 -15.19 19.16 73.66
CA ASN A 659 -15.43 20.59 73.44
C ASN A 659 -16.87 21.00 73.78
N LEU A 660 -17.86 20.15 73.50
CA LEU A 660 -19.27 20.43 73.80
C LEU A 660 -19.56 20.33 75.31
N ILE A 661 -19.04 19.30 75.98
CA ILE A 661 -19.20 19.11 77.43
C ILE A 661 -18.41 20.19 78.19
N ASP A 662 -17.21 20.55 77.76
CA ASP A 662 -16.43 21.64 78.37
C ASP A 662 -17.15 22.99 78.24
N ASN A 663 -17.83 23.25 77.12
CA ASN A 663 -18.70 24.42 76.98
C ASN A 663 -19.86 24.34 78.00
N ALA A 664 -20.57 23.22 78.07
CA ALA A 664 -21.66 23.02 79.04
C ALA A 664 -21.20 23.26 80.50
N VAL A 665 -20.04 22.72 80.87
CA VAL A 665 -19.45 22.88 82.21
C VAL A 665 -19.00 24.32 82.46
N LYS A 666 -18.46 25.01 81.46
CA LYS A 666 -18.00 26.41 81.58
C LYS A 666 -19.14 27.39 81.79
N TYR A 667 -20.22 27.26 81.02
CA TYR A 667 -21.32 28.22 81.01
C TYR A 667 -22.44 27.94 82.01
N SER A 668 -22.40 26.79 82.69
CA SER A 668 -23.33 26.47 83.77
C SER A 668 -22.94 27.07 85.12
N PRO A 669 -23.91 27.40 86.00
CA PRO A 669 -23.64 27.80 87.38
C PRO A 669 -23.14 26.62 88.23
N ASP A 670 -22.44 26.91 89.33
CA ASP A 670 -21.93 25.86 90.23
C ASP A 670 -23.10 25.10 90.89
N GLY A 671 -22.98 23.77 91.03
CA GLY A 671 -24.07 22.91 91.56
C GLY A 671 -25.11 22.45 90.52
N SER A 672 -24.97 22.83 89.25
CA SER A 672 -25.90 22.45 88.18
C SER A 672 -25.70 21.02 87.66
N THR A 673 -26.62 20.57 86.80
CA THR A 673 -26.49 19.30 86.07
C THR A 673 -26.29 19.53 84.57
N VAL A 674 -25.33 18.82 83.97
CA VAL A 674 -25.15 18.71 82.51
C VAL A 674 -25.60 17.31 82.09
N SER A 675 -26.57 17.23 81.19
CA SER A 675 -27.13 15.97 80.72
C SER A 675 -26.64 15.62 79.32
N CYS A 676 -26.00 14.47 79.19
CA CYS A 676 -25.59 13.87 77.92
C CYS A 676 -26.52 12.69 77.60
N THR A 677 -27.22 12.75 76.48
CA THR A 677 -28.16 11.72 76.03
C THR A 677 -27.81 11.26 74.63
N VAL A 678 -27.70 9.96 74.42
CA VAL A 678 -27.49 9.35 73.10
C VAL A 678 -28.75 8.56 72.73
N LYS A 679 -29.27 8.76 71.52
CA LYS A 679 -30.47 8.07 71.02
C LYS A 679 -30.28 7.63 69.58
N LYS A 680 -30.73 6.42 69.25
CA LYS A 680 -30.90 5.96 67.87
C LYS A 680 -32.18 6.58 67.28
N LYS A 681 -32.09 7.13 66.07
CA LYS A 681 -33.21 7.75 65.35
C LYS A 681 -33.11 7.38 63.87
N GLU A 682 -33.91 6.40 63.45
CA GLU A 682 -33.86 5.82 62.11
C GLU A 682 -32.42 5.38 61.77
N ASP A 683 -31.80 5.96 60.74
CA ASP A 683 -30.44 5.64 60.27
C ASP A 683 -29.37 6.57 60.87
N GLN A 684 -29.66 7.24 61.98
CA GLN A 684 -28.75 8.20 62.62
C GLN A 684 -28.66 8.02 64.14
N VAL A 685 -27.51 8.37 64.70
CA VAL A 685 -27.28 8.54 66.14
C VAL A 685 -27.43 10.02 66.48
N GLU A 686 -28.37 10.36 67.34
CA GLU A 686 -28.62 11.70 67.87
C GLU A 686 -28.02 11.82 69.29
N ILE A 687 -27.08 12.75 69.47
CA ILE A 687 -26.34 12.99 70.71
C ILE A 687 -26.69 14.39 71.20
N ALA A 688 -27.39 14.48 72.31
CA ALA A 688 -27.83 15.73 72.92
C ALA A 688 -27.03 16.03 74.20
N ILE A 689 -26.35 17.17 74.23
CA ILE A 689 -25.60 17.68 75.38
C ILE A 689 -26.30 18.96 75.83
N CYS A 690 -27.06 18.88 76.93
CA CYS A 690 -27.82 20.00 77.47
C CYS A 690 -27.28 20.48 78.82
N ASP A 691 -27.23 21.80 78.98
CA ASP A 691 -26.74 22.50 80.17
C ASP A 691 -27.81 23.39 80.81
N GLN A 692 -27.56 23.87 82.03
CA GLN A 692 -28.45 24.78 82.77
C GLN A 692 -27.84 26.18 82.90
N GLY A 693 -27.05 26.58 81.90
CA GLY A 693 -26.29 27.81 81.88
C GLY A 693 -27.06 29.05 81.46
N ILE A 694 -26.29 30.09 81.12
CA ILE A 694 -26.79 31.43 80.81
C ILE A 694 -27.66 31.52 79.55
N GLY A 695 -27.63 30.51 78.68
CA GLY A 695 -28.30 30.52 77.37
C GLY A 695 -27.77 31.58 76.39
N MET A 696 -28.33 31.60 75.18
CA MET A 696 -27.95 32.49 74.06
C MET A 696 -29.20 33.08 73.38
N ASP A 697 -29.06 34.28 72.83
CA ASP A 697 -30.08 34.89 71.96
C ASP A 697 -29.96 34.40 70.49
N GLN A 698 -30.93 34.78 69.65
CA GLN A 698 -31.00 34.31 68.27
C GLN A 698 -29.80 34.78 67.42
N GLU A 699 -29.30 36.00 67.65
CA GLU A 699 -28.16 36.55 66.91
C GLU A 699 -26.85 35.83 67.27
N GLN A 700 -26.73 35.40 68.52
CA GLN A 700 -25.62 34.58 69.00
C GLN A 700 -25.66 33.16 68.42
N ILE A 701 -26.85 32.56 68.26
CA ILE A 701 -27.01 31.22 67.66
C ILE A 701 -26.62 31.22 66.18
N GLU A 702 -27.08 32.20 65.39
CA GLU A 702 -26.77 32.30 63.95
C GLU A 702 -25.28 32.49 63.65
N ALA A 703 -24.53 33.02 64.62
CA ALA A 703 -23.11 33.29 64.48
C ALA A 703 -22.21 32.29 65.21
N LEU A 704 -22.80 31.24 65.82
CA LEU A 704 -22.13 30.33 66.77
C LEU A 704 -20.98 29.52 66.15
N PHE A 705 -21.15 29.09 64.91
CA PHE A 705 -20.17 28.27 64.19
C PHE A 705 -19.20 29.10 63.33
N ARG A 706 -19.23 30.42 63.44
CA ARG A 706 -18.27 31.31 62.76
C ARG A 706 -16.96 31.39 63.55
N PRO A 707 -15.79 31.32 62.91
CA PRO A 707 -14.50 31.41 63.59
C PRO A 707 -14.36 32.67 64.44
N PHE A 708 -13.77 32.51 65.64
CA PHE A 708 -13.30 33.60 66.51
C PHE A 708 -14.38 34.54 67.09
N ARG A 709 -15.67 34.20 67.04
CA ARG A 709 -16.72 34.98 67.73
C ARG A 709 -16.86 34.61 69.20
N ARG A 710 -17.02 35.62 70.06
CA ARG A 710 -17.36 35.52 71.50
C ARG A 710 -18.50 36.47 71.84
N ALA A 711 -19.31 36.13 72.85
CA ALA A 711 -20.26 37.06 73.46
C ALA A 711 -19.51 38.27 74.06
N SER A 712 -19.80 39.47 73.56
CA SER A 712 -19.04 40.69 73.85
C SER A 712 -19.45 41.37 75.16
N THR A 713 -20.59 41.00 75.75
CA THR A 713 -21.22 41.68 76.89
C THR A 713 -21.89 40.68 77.85
N GLY A 714 -21.82 40.93 79.16
CA GLY A 714 -22.52 40.15 80.20
C GLY A 714 -21.64 39.16 81.00
N PRO A 715 -22.23 38.33 81.89
CA PRO A 715 -21.52 37.36 82.74
C PRO A 715 -20.64 36.38 81.96
N ALA A 716 -20.99 36.12 80.69
CA ALA A 716 -20.25 35.28 79.74
C ALA A 716 -18.85 35.82 79.40
N ALA A 717 -18.63 37.14 79.47
CA ALA A 717 -17.37 37.77 79.07
C ALA A 717 -16.18 37.42 80.00
N LYS A 718 -16.45 37.01 81.24
CA LYS A 718 -15.44 36.58 82.23
C LYS A 718 -14.91 35.16 82.00
N ILE A 719 -15.58 34.35 81.18
CA ILE A 719 -15.20 32.95 80.91
C ILE A 719 -14.12 32.91 79.82
N SER A 720 -12.98 32.25 80.11
CA SER A 720 -11.83 32.18 79.20
C SER A 720 -12.08 31.16 78.06
N GLY A 721 -11.96 31.61 76.81
CA GLY A 721 -12.12 30.78 75.60
C GLY A 721 -11.76 31.55 74.32
N ILE A 722 -11.34 30.83 73.27
CA ILE A 722 -10.79 31.41 72.02
C ILE A 722 -11.83 31.47 70.88
N GLY A 723 -12.96 30.76 70.98
CA GLY A 723 -14.00 30.74 69.94
C GLY A 723 -13.70 29.84 68.73
N LEU A 724 -12.70 28.96 68.84
CA LEU A 724 -12.36 27.98 67.80
C LEU A 724 -12.96 26.59 68.03
N GLY A 725 -13.36 26.27 69.27
CA GLY A 725 -13.85 24.94 69.64
C GLY A 725 -15.11 24.52 68.88
N LEU A 726 -16.08 25.42 68.73
CA LEU A 726 -17.33 25.11 68.01
C LEU A 726 -17.15 25.08 66.48
N VAL A 727 -16.16 25.79 65.95
CA VAL A 727 -15.80 25.70 64.52
C VAL A 727 -15.18 24.34 64.21
N PHE A 728 -14.27 23.88 65.07
CA PHE A 728 -13.73 22.52 65.00
C PHE A 728 -14.86 21.49 65.06
N VAL A 729 -15.78 21.63 66.01
CA VAL A 729 -16.93 20.72 66.17
C VAL A 729 -17.75 20.65 64.88
N ASN A 730 -18.14 21.80 64.32
CA ASN A 730 -18.92 21.84 63.09
C ASN A 730 -18.17 21.20 61.91
N LYS A 731 -16.88 21.47 61.75
CA LYS A 731 -16.06 20.91 60.66
C LYS A 731 -15.91 19.41 60.76
N VAL A 732 -15.63 18.88 61.95
CA VAL A 732 -15.49 17.45 62.17
C VAL A 732 -16.82 16.75 61.91
N ILE A 733 -17.93 17.24 62.47
CA ILE A 733 -19.26 16.64 62.28
C ILE A 733 -19.67 16.64 60.80
N LEU A 734 -19.49 17.75 60.08
CA LEU A 734 -19.80 17.83 58.65
C LEU A 734 -18.96 16.83 57.82
N ARG A 735 -17.68 16.63 58.17
CA ARG A 735 -16.85 15.63 57.49
C ARG A 735 -17.24 14.20 57.81
N HIS A 736 -17.77 13.94 59.01
CA HIS A 736 -18.36 12.66 59.40
C HIS A 736 -19.80 12.50 58.88
N HIS A 737 -20.18 13.25 57.84
CA HIS A 737 -21.51 13.22 57.23
C HIS A 737 -22.67 13.50 58.20
N GLY A 738 -22.37 14.17 59.32
CA GLY A 738 -23.32 14.53 60.36
C GLY A 738 -23.81 15.96 60.30
N HIS A 739 -24.68 16.30 61.25
CA HIS A 739 -25.20 17.65 61.44
C HIS A 739 -25.12 18.07 62.91
N ILE A 740 -24.96 19.37 63.18
CA ILE A 740 -25.03 19.92 64.53
C ILE A 740 -26.04 21.07 64.58
N ASP A 741 -26.97 20.98 65.52
CA ASP A 741 -27.96 21.99 65.84
C ASP A 741 -27.78 22.50 67.28
N CYS A 742 -28.26 23.71 67.56
CA CYS A 742 -28.18 24.34 68.87
C CYS A 742 -29.50 24.98 69.26
N ARG A 743 -30.08 24.51 70.36
CA ARG A 743 -31.30 25.08 70.96
C ARG A 743 -30.94 25.75 72.27
N SER A 744 -31.09 27.07 72.35
CA SER A 744 -30.77 27.83 73.54
C SER A 744 -31.84 28.87 73.84
N THR A 745 -32.06 29.18 75.11
CA THR A 745 -32.92 30.29 75.54
C THR A 745 -32.23 31.04 76.68
N PRO A 746 -32.15 32.38 76.64
CA PRO A 746 -31.48 33.14 77.68
C PRO A 746 -32.00 32.80 79.08
N GLY A 747 -31.09 32.46 79.99
CA GLY A 747 -31.36 32.11 81.39
C GLY A 747 -31.90 30.69 81.63
N LYS A 748 -32.10 29.87 80.60
CA LYS A 748 -32.61 28.49 80.71
C LYS A 748 -31.62 27.40 80.31
N GLY A 749 -30.44 27.77 79.83
CA GLY A 749 -29.40 26.86 79.36
C GLY A 749 -29.35 26.67 77.84
N THR A 750 -28.38 25.89 77.39
CA THR A 750 -28.16 25.55 75.98
C THR A 750 -28.19 24.03 75.80
N CYS A 751 -28.72 23.57 74.68
CA CYS A 751 -28.60 22.18 74.26
C CYS A 751 -28.05 22.07 72.83
N PHE A 752 -26.92 21.38 72.71
CA PHE A 752 -26.31 21.01 71.43
C PHE A 752 -26.78 19.62 71.02
N ILE A 753 -27.23 19.48 69.78
CA ILE A 753 -27.72 18.22 69.22
C ILE A 753 -26.85 17.87 68.02
N VAL A 754 -26.09 16.79 68.13
CA VAL A 754 -25.24 16.25 67.07
C VAL A 754 -25.91 15.02 66.48
N THR A 755 -26.06 14.96 65.16
CA THR A 755 -26.51 13.76 64.46
C THR A 755 -25.37 13.20 63.60
N LEU A 756 -25.14 11.89 63.69
CA LEU A 756 -24.14 11.16 62.89
C LEU A 756 -24.83 9.97 62.20
N PRO A 757 -24.45 9.60 60.97
CA PRO A 757 -24.98 8.39 60.33
C PRO A 757 -24.64 7.15 61.15
N LEU A 758 -25.65 6.33 61.42
CA LEU A 758 -25.45 5.03 62.07
C LEU A 758 -24.81 4.08 61.05
N MET A 759 -23.79 3.34 61.48
CA MET A 759 -23.27 2.25 60.67
C MET A 759 -24.31 1.14 60.61
N VAL A 760 -24.87 0.91 59.42
CA VAL A 760 -25.76 -0.22 59.16
C VAL A 760 -24.87 -1.41 58.86
N ASP A 761 -24.91 -2.43 59.72
CA ASP A 761 -24.21 -3.69 59.51
C ASP A 761 -24.67 -4.27 58.15
N PRO A 762 -23.79 -4.45 57.16
CA PRO A 762 -24.19 -5.07 55.91
C PRO A 762 -24.43 -6.57 56.18
N GLU A 763 -25.69 -6.98 56.28
CA GLU A 763 -26.07 -8.41 56.25
C GLU A 763 -25.47 -9.16 55.04
#